data_AF-A0A4Q7MZ71-F1
#
_entry.id   AF-A0A4Q7MZ71-F1
#
_cell.length_a   1.000
_cell.length_b   1.000
_cell.length_c   1.000
_cell.angle_alpha   90.00
_cell.angle_beta   90.00
_cell.angle_gamma   90.00
#
_symmetry.space_group_name_H-M   'P 1'
#
loop_
_entity.id
_entity.type
_entity.pdbx_description
1 polymer ?
#
loop_
_entity_poly.entity_id
_entity_poly.type
_entity_poly.pdbx_seq_one_letter_code
_entity_poly.pdbx_strand_id
1 'polypeptide(L)'
;MKQQLTFLLLIISPLIAVTQDLTDEMKEWSGNALFQRHSVSSSKTGKSDVLYRIEISFKNGIGTATATYSIENQDNSYGSSYSESGSVTATAQTEFSVTITDDKKYYSVYLFVPSCSGKLKVTRDGETTYRDFGMDEALFQLESKEMGDNPDLLIGNETDRNKSGSGYTEEIYQWAFVRNPVPVDLIIESPGYENWLPEPGMDENTKGNHIDVGLKLVNPEGKPLNVKAKYFEAKLMKTSQEPGVTINYPLDATAPGKHDMRLLNEDHQPASGDGQTLTVNTSDGETGSFAIGSYDGGGYTILEVTAFLQDGSQVTGHYLKKDGPTSIPYPKRDAGRLIAKSWLEKNENPKENDDKEVTAGNNRNGDGLTAYEEYRGMISEGKFVRLDPVKKEVAIRVKQEDLEKFRGGFKLFASATKVIPLICLTTEMAENRIFNKNKTTGKAGDQYGLFIEEKDMGADLGKVLPATPFKTTKQTTNVYINIKEIRRIYEGTLSRNELTSLPYTLQEDIDNTVAHELGHGIGIPHHGSSGKGVIYTKAENPSLDIRFILENGEPSPKIPELDQNLLGGPHNDASGDLNCIMAYTGKYQWAFTKENGSIIYRQLPFMPVGKTLCTSAAGTRVNANKQYFEDAEDGYGNCVSRIKVKCY
;
A
#
# COMPACT_ATOMS: atom_id res chain seq x y z
N MET A 1 -0.29 -39.13 -46.72
CA MET A 1 -1.59 -39.57 -46.17
C MET A 1 -2.58 -38.45 -46.41
N LYS A 2 -3.62 -38.70 -47.23
CA LYS A 2 -4.75 -37.77 -47.43
C LYS A 2 -5.64 -37.85 -46.18
N GLN A 3 -5.86 -36.73 -45.50
CA GLN A 3 -6.95 -36.58 -44.55
C GLN A 3 -7.79 -35.36 -44.98
N GLN A 4 -9.08 -35.62 -45.13
CA GLN A 4 -10.10 -34.70 -45.58
C GLN A 4 -10.30 -33.59 -44.54
N LEU A 5 -10.17 -32.34 -44.98
CA LEU A 5 -10.77 -31.20 -44.28
C LEU A 5 -12.21 -31.05 -44.80
N THR A 6 -13.16 -31.13 -43.89
CA THR A 6 -14.57 -30.88 -44.17
C THR A 6 -14.79 -29.37 -44.37
N PHE A 7 -15.49 -29.07 -45.46
CA PHE A 7 -15.88 -27.78 -46.03
C PHE A 7 -16.18 -26.62 -45.06
N LEU A 8 -15.43 -25.53 -45.18
CA LEU A 8 -15.97 -24.17 -45.16
C LEU A 8 -15.97 -23.70 -46.62
N LEU A 9 -17.15 -23.41 -47.16
CA LEU A 9 -17.32 -23.02 -48.56
C LEU A 9 -16.81 -21.58 -48.74
N LEU A 10 -15.52 -21.43 -49.06
CA LEU A 10 -14.95 -20.16 -49.55
C LEU A 10 -15.46 -19.94 -50.98
N ILE A 11 -16.64 -19.33 -51.14
CA ILE A 11 -17.07 -18.86 -52.45
C ILE A 11 -16.29 -17.59 -52.76
N ILE A 12 -15.23 -17.74 -53.56
CA ILE A 12 -14.62 -16.62 -54.28
C ILE A 12 -15.57 -16.28 -55.44
N SER A 13 -16.57 -15.45 -55.17
CA SER A 13 -17.35 -14.82 -56.23
C SER A 13 -16.51 -13.71 -56.89
N PRO A 14 -16.52 -13.57 -58.22
CA PRO A 14 -15.88 -12.45 -58.88
C PRO A 14 -16.55 -11.15 -58.43
N LEU A 15 -15.73 -10.21 -57.96
CA LEU A 15 -16.12 -8.85 -57.58
C LEU A 15 -16.95 -8.20 -58.70
N ILE A 16 -18.25 -8.06 -58.45
CA ILE A 16 -18.97 -6.87 -58.87
C ILE A 16 -19.05 -6.04 -57.60
N ALA A 17 -18.24 -4.98 -57.50
CA ALA A 17 -18.50 -3.89 -56.58
C ALA A 17 -19.81 -3.24 -57.04
N VAL A 18 -20.94 -3.85 -56.68
CA VAL A 18 -22.22 -3.17 -56.71
C VAL A 18 -22.12 -2.22 -55.52
N THR A 19 -21.86 -0.95 -55.81
CA THR A 19 -22.33 0.12 -54.94
C THR A 19 -23.84 -0.02 -54.87
N GLN A 20 -24.35 -0.86 -53.96
CA GLN A 20 -25.76 -0.89 -53.65
C GLN A 20 -26.01 0.44 -52.95
N ASP A 21 -26.84 1.29 -53.56
CA ASP A 21 -27.38 2.44 -52.85
C ASP A 21 -27.93 1.94 -51.52
N LEU A 22 -27.39 2.46 -50.40
CA LEU A 22 -27.84 2.16 -49.05
C LEU A 22 -29.37 2.21 -49.03
N THR A 23 -30.03 1.08 -48.81
CA THR A 23 -31.48 1.10 -48.61
C THR A 23 -31.76 1.97 -47.38
N ASP A 24 -32.87 2.70 -47.37
CA ASP A 24 -33.19 3.57 -46.23
C ASP A 24 -33.27 2.77 -44.91
N GLU A 25 -33.57 1.47 -44.99
CA GLU A 25 -33.57 0.54 -43.88
C GLU A 25 -32.16 0.27 -43.28
N MET A 26 -31.09 0.31 -44.09
CA MET A 26 -29.70 0.18 -43.60
C MET A 26 -29.29 1.40 -42.77
N LYS A 27 -29.78 2.59 -43.12
CA LYS A 27 -29.46 3.85 -42.42
C LYS A 27 -30.06 3.96 -41.02
N GLU A 28 -31.01 3.08 -40.70
CA GLU A 28 -31.65 3.07 -39.39
C GLU A 28 -30.75 2.46 -38.33
N TRP A 29 -29.78 1.61 -38.68
CA TRP A 29 -29.00 0.86 -37.70
C TRP A 29 -27.72 1.56 -37.27
N SER A 30 -27.42 1.54 -35.97
CA SER A 30 -26.10 1.87 -35.42
C SER A 30 -25.72 0.87 -34.34
N GLY A 31 -24.44 0.71 -34.05
CA GLY A 31 -24.01 -0.28 -33.08
C GLY A 31 -22.56 -0.70 -33.24
N ASN A 32 -22.17 -1.75 -32.50
CA ASN A 32 -20.82 -2.29 -32.57
C ASN A 32 -20.84 -3.81 -32.71
N ALA A 33 -19.78 -4.34 -33.30
CA ALA A 33 -19.51 -5.77 -33.33
C ALA A 33 -18.02 -6.06 -33.11
N LEU A 34 -17.75 -7.20 -32.47
CA LEU A 34 -16.43 -7.77 -32.28
C LEU A 34 -16.44 -9.21 -32.80
N PHE A 35 -15.49 -9.51 -33.67
CA PHE A 35 -15.07 -10.88 -33.96
C PHE A 35 -13.63 -11.06 -33.50
N GLN A 36 -13.38 -12.16 -32.79
CA GLN A 36 -12.04 -12.54 -32.41
C GLN A 36 -11.85 -14.03 -32.66
N ARG A 37 -10.76 -14.41 -33.31
CA ARG A 37 -10.27 -15.79 -33.37
C ARG A 37 -8.87 -15.85 -32.77
N HIS A 38 -8.72 -16.58 -31.69
CA HIS A 38 -7.45 -16.81 -31.01
C HIS A 38 -7.05 -18.28 -31.12
N SER A 39 -5.92 -18.57 -31.77
CA SER A 39 -5.39 -19.92 -31.91
C SER A 39 -4.06 -20.04 -31.17
N VAL A 40 -4.00 -20.93 -30.19
CA VAL A 40 -2.78 -21.24 -29.44
C VAL A 40 -2.45 -22.71 -29.64
N SER A 41 -1.21 -23.00 -30.01
CA SER A 41 -0.69 -24.37 -29.96
C SER A 41 0.66 -24.41 -29.26
N SER A 42 0.90 -25.47 -28.49
CA SER A 42 2.17 -25.68 -27.81
C SER A 42 2.60 -27.12 -27.98
N SER A 43 3.87 -27.37 -28.20
CA SER A 43 4.48 -28.70 -28.25
C SER A 43 5.80 -28.70 -27.48
N LYS A 44 6.47 -29.85 -27.37
CA LYS A 44 7.80 -29.92 -26.74
C LYS A 44 8.86 -29.11 -27.48
N THR A 45 8.65 -28.85 -28.76
CA THR A 45 9.64 -28.20 -29.64
C THR A 45 9.20 -26.83 -30.11
N GLY A 46 8.00 -26.33 -29.78
CA GLY A 46 7.57 -25.02 -30.26
C GLY A 46 6.22 -24.56 -29.71
N LYS A 47 5.95 -23.26 -29.86
CA LYS A 47 4.73 -22.56 -29.44
C LYS A 47 4.26 -21.66 -30.58
N SER A 48 2.96 -21.59 -30.81
CA SER A 48 2.34 -20.67 -31.76
C SER A 48 1.15 -20.00 -31.10
N ASP A 49 1.06 -18.68 -31.26
CA ASP A 49 -0.02 -17.83 -30.78
C ASP A 49 -0.44 -16.91 -31.92
N VAL A 50 -1.68 -17.05 -32.37
CA VAL A 50 -2.22 -16.32 -33.52
C VAL A 50 -3.54 -15.69 -33.14
N LEU A 51 -3.64 -14.37 -33.29
CA LEU A 51 -4.84 -13.60 -33.00
C LEU A 51 -5.32 -12.87 -34.26
N TYR A 52 -6.59 -13.10 -34.58
CA TYR A 52 -7.36 -12.33 -35.55
C TYR A 52 -8.43 -11.56 -34.78
N ARG A 53 -8.50 -10.25 -34.96
CA ARG A 53 -9.49 -9.41 -34.27
C ARG A 53 -10.08 -8.40 -35.23
N ILE A 54 -11.40 -8.31 -35.26
CA ILE A 54 -12.15 -7.36 -36.09
C ILE A 54 -13.09 -6.60 -35.17
N GLU A 55 -12.89 -5.29 -35.07
CA GLU A 55 -13.74 -4.36 -34.32
C GLU A 55 -14.49 -3.49 -35.30
N ILE A 56 -15.81 -3.44 -35.16
CA ILE A 56 -16.68 -2.74 -36.09
C ILE A 56 -17.59 -1.79 -35.32
N SER A 57 -17.74 -0.56 -35.82
CA SER A 57 -18.63 0.45 -35.27
C SER A 57 -19.43 1.12 -36.38
N PHE A 58 -20.74 1.25 -36.20
CA PHE A 58 -21.68 1.82 -37.16
C PHE A 58 -22.42 3.01 -36.58
N LYS A 59 -22.69 3.98 -37.44
CA LYS A 59 -23.65 5.05 -37.20
C LYS A 59 -24.45 5.31 -38.47
N ASN A 60 -25.77 5.19 -38.38
CA ASN A 60 -26.70 5.43 -39.46
C ASN A 60 -26.35 4.63 -40.74
N GLY A 61 -26.09 3.33 -40.59
CA GLY A 61 -25.77 2.41 -41.71
C GLY A 61 -24.34 2.49 -42.27
N ILE A 62 -23.56 3.49 -41.86
CA ILE A 62 -22.15 3.65 -42.29
C ILE A 62 -21.25 3.39 -41.09
N GLY A 63 -20.24 2.56 -41.27
CA GLY A 63 -19.34 2.20 -40.19
C GLY A 63 -17.87 2.21 -40.57
N THR A 64 -17.06 1.92 -39.56
CA THR A 64 -15.64 1.64 -39.68
C THR A 64 -15.37 0.25 -39.14
N ALA A 65 -14.71 -0.58 -39.94
CA ALA A 65 -14.15 -1.86 -39.52
C ALA A 65 -12.64 -1.70 -39.33
N THR A 66 -12.13 -2.16 -38.19
CA THR A 66 -10.71 -2.23 -37.87
C THR A 66 -10.31 -3.70 -37.73
N ALA A 67 -9.45 -4.16 -38.63
CA ALA A 67 -8.90 -5.51 -38.62
C ALA A 67 -7.49 -5.51 -38.05
N THR A 68 -7.25 -6.35 -37.06
CA THR A 68 -5.94 -6.60 -36.46
C THR A 68 -5.57 -8.06 -36.64
N TYR A 69 -4.36 -8.30 -37.15
CA TYR A 69 -3.76 -9.63 -37.25
C TYR A 69 -2.42 -9.64 -36.53
N SER A 70 -2.23 -10.57 -35.59
CA SER A 70 -0.96 -10.76 -34.89
C SER A 70 -0.59 -12.23 -34.77
N ILE A 71 0.71 -12.49 -34.85
CA ILE A 71 1.30 -13.80 -34.77
C ILE A 71 2.56 -13.76 -33.90
N GLU A 72 2.71 -14.77 -33.05
CA GLU A 72 3.91 -15.05 -32.28
C GLU A 72 4.20 -16.56 -32.32
N ASN A 73 5.22 -16.94 -33.06
CA ASN A 73 5.64 -18.33 -33.21
C ASN A 73 7.08 -18.52 -32.72
N GLN A 74 7.33 -19.64 -32.08
CA GLN A 74 8.64 -20.17 -31.75
C GLN A 74 8.70 -21.65 -32.11
N ASP A 75 9.73 -22.06 -32.83
CA ASP A 75 10.01 -23.46 -33.16
C ASP A 75 11.51 -23.73 -32.97
N ASN A 76 11.80 -24.72 -32.14
CA ASN A 76 13.14 -25.21 -31.81
C ASN A 76 13.33 -26.66 -32.29
N SER A 77 12.50 -27.13 -33.22
CA SER A 77 12.66 -28.45 -33.81
C SER A 77 13.98 -28.54 -34.59
N TYR A 78 14.61 -29.73 -34.55
CA TYR A 78 15.83 -30.06 -35.29
C TYR A 78 17.11 -29.26 -34.95
N GLY A 79 17.19 -28.60 -33.78
CA GLY A 79 18.41 -27.95 -33.30
C GLY A 79 18.70 -26.57 -33.89
N SER A 80 17.77 -26.03 -34.69
CA SER A 80 17.77 -24.63 -35.13
C SER A 80 16.80 -23.80 -34.29
N SER A 81 17.12 -22.53 -34.03
CA SER A 81 16.21 -21.58 -33.39
C SER A 81 15.41 -20.83 -34.45
N TYR A 82 14.08 -20.93 -34.40
CA TYR A 82 13.16 -20.24 -35.31
C TYR A 82 12.12 -19.45 -34.51
N SER A 83 11.91 -18.19 -34.88
CA SER A 83 10.81 -17.38 -34.34
C SER A 83 10.24 -16.43 -35.36
N GLU A 84 8.93 -16.20 -35.26
CA GLU A 84 8.23 -15.20 -36.07
C GLU A 84 7.36 -14.33 -35.17
N SER A 85 7.42 -13.02 -35.36
CA SER A 85 6.51 -12.11 -34.68
C SER A 85 6.16 -10.88 -35.51
N GLY A 86 4.90 -10.48 -35.42
CA GLY A 86 4.38 -9.32 -36.14
C GLY A 86 2.94 -9.02 -35.78
N SER A 87 2.56 -7.75 -35.88
CA SER A 87 1.19 -7.29 -35.74
C SER A 87 0.92 -6.20 -36.77
N VAL A 88 -0.25 -6.25 -37.40
CA VAL A 88 -0.72 -5.27 -38.37
C VAL A 88 -2.18 -4.93 -38.10
N THR A 89 -2.52 -3.65 -38.30
CA THR A 89 -3.89 -3.15 -38.17
C THR A 89 -4.25 -2.30 -39.38
N ALA A 90 -5.45 -2.48 -39.94
CA ALA A 90 -6.02 -1.60 -40.96
C ALA A 90 -7.45 -1.21 -40.60
N THR A 91 -7.85 0.00 -40.99
CA THR A 91 -9.19 0.53 -40.78
C THR A 91 -9.75 1.05 -42.10
N ALA A 92 -10.99 0.69 -42.42
CA ALA A 92 -11.69 1.19 -43.60
C ALA A 92 -13.17 1.42 -43.30
N GLN A 93 -13.80 2.20 -44.17
CA GLN A 93 -15.26 2.32 -44.17
C GLN A 93 -15.89 0.99 -44.61
N THR A 94 -17.02 0.67 -44.00
CA THR A 94 -17.80 -0.53 -44.31
C THR A 94 -19.30 -0.22 -44.21
N GLU A 95 -20.11 -0.98 -44.94
CA GLU A 95 -21.56 -0.81 -45.03
C GLU A 95 -22.25 -1.89 -44.21
N PHE A 96 -23.28 -1.48 -43.45
CA PHE A 96 -24.07 -2.38 -42.61
C PHE A 96 -25.25 -2.98 -43.38
N SER A 97 -25.22 -4.28 -43.63
CA SER A 97 -26.37 -5.00 -44.20
C SER A 97 -26.98 -5.93 -43.17
N VAL A 98 -28.30 -5.80 -42.98
CA VAL A 98 -29.11 -6.71 -42.19
C VAL A 98 -30.24 -7.26 -43.04
N THR A 99 -30.42 -8.58 -43.00
CA THR A 99 -31.57 -9.27 -43.60
C THR A 99 -32.39 -9.88 -42.48
N ILE A 100 -33.67 -9.53 -42.40
CA ILE A 100 -34.62 -10.12 -41.45
C ILE A 100 -35.55 -11.05 -42.22
N THR A 101 -35.82 -12.25 -41.70
CA THR A 101 -36.73 -13.21 -42.35
C THR A 101 -38.17 -12.68 -42.38
N ASP A 102 -38.98 -13.14 -43.34
CA ASP A 102 -40.37 -12.69 -43.51
C ASP A 102 -41.24 -12.89 -42.24
N ASP A 103 -40.95 -13.94 -41.46
CA ASP A 103 -41.62 -14.23 -40.19
C ASP A 103 -41.07 -13.43 -39.00
N LYS A 104 -40.07 -12.57 -39.24
CA LYS A 104 -39.34 -11.75 -38.27
C LYS A 104 -38.72 -12.54 -37.12
N LYS A 105 -38.50 -13.84 -37.29
CA LYS A 105 -37.92 -14.70 -36.25
C LYS A 105 -36.41 -14.75 -36.29
N TYR A 106 -35.80 -14.45 -37.45
CA TYR A 106 -34.36 -14.52 -37.61
C TYR A 106 -33.82 -13.31 -38.33
N TYR A 107 -32.56 -12.99 -38.07
CA TYR A 107 -31.81 -11.99 -38.81
C TYR A 107 -30.43 -12.51 -39.20
N SER A 108 -29.85 -11.88 -40.21
CA SER A 108 -28.47 -12.11 -40.62
C SER A 108 -27.79 -10.77 -40.87
N VAL A 109 -26.51 -10.67 -40.49
CA VAL A 109 -25.69 -9.45 -40.62
C VAL A 109 -24.49 -9.75 -41.51
N TYR A 110 -24.21 -8.87 -42.47
CA TYR A 110 -23.13 -9.02 -43.44
C TYR A 110 -22.32 -7.74 -43.54
N LEU A 111 -21.00 -7.85 -43.40
CA LEU A 111 -20.10 -6.69 -43.30
C LEU A 111 -18.75 -6.95 -43.98
N PHE A 112 -18.29 -6.00 -44.80
CA PHE A 112 -16.96 -6.07 -45.39
C PHE A 112 -15.88 -5.59 -44.41
N VAL A 113 -14.76 -6.30 -44.36
CA VAL A 113 -13.65 -6.01 -43.48
C VAL A 113 -12.42 -5.76 -44.34
N PRO A 114 -11.71 -4.64 -44.15
CA PRO A 114 -10.56 -4.32 -44.98
C PRO A 114 -9.46 -5.37 -44.85
N SER A 115 -8.72 -5.54 -45.95
CA SER A 115 -7.44 -6.23 -45.89
C SER A 115 -6.45 -5.42 -45.04
N CYS A 116 -5.57 -6.13 -44.34
CA CYS A 116 -4.45 -5.54 -43.62
C CYS A 116 -3.16 -6.26 -44.02
N SER A 117 -2.10 -5.52 -44.36
CA SER A 117 -0.82 -6.11 -44.78
C SER A 117 0.35 -5.38 -44.15
N GLY A 118 1.37 -6.13 -43.75
CA GLY A 118 2.53 -5.64 -43.03
C GLY A 118 3.74 -6.55 -43.20
N LYS A 119 4.79 -6.29 -42.42
CA LYS A 119 6.03 -7.08 -42.44
C LYS A 119 6.15 -7.92 -41.18
N LEU A 120 6.33 -9.22 -41.35
CA LEU A 120 6.55 -10.20 -40.30
C LEU A 120 8.04 -10.35 -40.06
N LYS A 121 8.50 -10.17 -38.82
CA LYS A 121 9.89 -10.41 -38.47
C LYS A 121 10.11 -11.92 -38.31
N VAL A 122 11.03 -12.47 -39.08
CA VAL A 122 11.40 -13.89 -39.03
C VAL A 122 12.86 -14.01 -38.61
N THR A 123 13.12 -14.64 -37.47
CA THR A 123 14.48 -14.87 -36.98
C THR A 123 14.79 -16.37 -37.03
N ARG A 124 15.86 -16.73 -37.73
CA ARG A 124 16.33 -18.11 -37.83
C ARG A 124 17.83 -18.17 -37.55
N ASP A 125 18.24 -18.93 -36.55
CA ASP A 125 19.65 -19.17 -36.20
C ASP A 125 20.47 -17.87 -36.02
N GLY A 126 19.83 -16.83 -35.50
CA GLY A 126 20.43 -15.51 -35.28
C GLY A 126 20.30 -14.53 -36.45
N GLU A 127 19.90 -14.99 -37.64
CA GLU A 127 19.64 -14.12 -38.80
C GLU A 127 18.18 -13.64 -38.84
N THR A 128 17.97 -12.34 -39.09
CA THR A 128 16.64 -11.73 -39.18
C THR A 128 16.30 -11.37 -40.62
N THR A 129 15.13 -11.81 -41.09
CA THR A 129 14.53 -11.40 -42.37
C THR A 129 13.10 -10.88 -42.16
N TYR A 130 12.52 -10.29 -43.20
CA TYR A 130 11.14 -9.81 -43.19
C TYR A 130 10.37 -10.43 -44.35
N ARG A 131 9.15 -10.93 -44.09
CA ARG A 131 8.23 -11.39 -45.14
C ARG A 131 6.88 -10.68 -45.04
N ASP A 132 6.18 -10.57 -46.15
CA ASP A 132 4.82 -10.04 -46.16
C ASP A 132 3.89 -10.97 -45.38
N PHE A 133 3.06 -10.38 -44.52
CA PHE A 133 1.98 -11.07 -43.81
C PHE A 133 0.80 -10.12 -43.65
N GLY A 134 -0.37 -10.70 -43.42
CA GLY A 134 -1.58 -9.92 -43.37
C GLY A 134 -2.82 -10.78 -43.47
N MET A 135 -3.95 -10.11 -43.60
CA MET A 135 -5.25 -10.69 -43.87
C MET A 135 -5.79 -10.08 -45.14
N ASP A 136 -6.32 -10.90 -46.03
CA ASP A 136 -7.07 -10.42 -47.19
C ASP A 136 -8.40 -9.82 -46.74
N GLU A 137 -9.10 -9.17 -47.67
CA GLU A 137 -10.45 -8.66 -47.42
C GLU A 137 -11.34 -9.83 -46.99
N ALA A 138 -12.07 -9.63 -45.89
CA ALA A 138 -12.89 -10.67 -45.29
C ALA A 138 -14.33 -10.19 -45.16
N LEU A 139 -15.28 -11.11 -45.24
CA LEU A 139 -16.67 -10.86 -44.91
C LEU A 139 -16.91 -11.31 -43.47
N PHE A 140 -17.25 -10.38 -42.58
CA PHE A 140 -17.84 -10.73 -41.30
C PHE A 140 -19.31 -11.05 -41.52
N GLN A 141 -19.75 -12.20 -41.01
CA GLN A 141 -21.09 -12.70 -41.25
C GLN A 141 -21.68 -13.32 -39.98
N LEU A 142 -22.90 -12.91 -39.64
CA LEU A 142 -23.75 -13.58 -38.66
C LEU A 142 -24.96 -14.10 -39.43
N GLU A 143 -25.16 -15.41 -39.49
CA GLU A 143 -26.32 -16.00 -40.18
C GLU A 143 -27.37 -16.49 -39.20
N SER A 144 -28.64 -16.33 -39.59
CA SER A 144 -29.81 -16.97 -38.97
C SER A 144 -29.87 -16.84 -37.44
N LYS A 145 -29.55 -15.66 -36.90
CA LYS A 145 -29.64 -15.39 -35.47
C LYS A 145 -31.09 -15.16 -35.08
N GLU A 146 -31.52 -15.78 -33.98
CA GLU A 146 -32.87 -15.60 -33.47
C GLU A 146 -33.11 -14.14 -33.06
N MET A 147 -34.24 -13.60 -33.49
CA MET A 147 -34.73 -12.29 -33.09
C MET A 147 -35.16 -12.35 -31.62
N GLY A 148 -34.73 -11.38 -30.81
CA GLY A 148 -35.22 -11.23 -29.45
C GLY A 148 -36.63 -10.64 -29.41
N ASP A 149 -37.12 -10.36 -28.20
CA ASP A 149 -38.45 -9.76 -28.00
C ASP A 149 -38.56 -8.33 -28.58
N ASN A 150 -37.43 -7.65 -28.80
CA ASN A 150 -37.36 -6.31 -29.38
C ASN A 150 -36.79 -6.36 -30.80
N PRO A 151 -37.60 -6.13 -31.86
CA PRO A 151 -37.13 -6.17 -33.25
C PRO A 151 -36.22 -4.99 -33.64
N ASP A 152 -36.10 -3.98 -32.78
CA ASP A 152 -35.22 -2.82 -32.97
C ASP A 152 -33.85 -3.00 -32.28
N LEU A 153 -33.61 -4.14 -31.62
CA LEU A 153 -32.37 -4.47 -30.94
C LEU A 153 -31.85 -5.85 -31.37
N LEU A 154 -30.74 -5.86 -32.09
CA LEU A 154 -30.03 -7.08 -32.51
C LEU A 154 -28.79 -7.23 -31.64
N ILE A 155 -28.91 -8.01 -30.57
CA ILE A 155 -27.82 -8.24 -29.63
C ILE A 155 -27.52 -9.73 -29.51
N GLY A 156 -26.25 -10.08 -29.30
CA GLY A 156 -25.86 -11.43 -28.98
C GLY A 156 -24.38 -11.55 -28.64
N ASN A 157 -24.05 -12.68 -28.03
CA ASN A 157 -22.68 -13.13 -27.84
C ASN A 157 -22.59 -14.63 -28.12
N GLU A 158 -21.51 -15.04 -28.77
CA GLU A 158 -21.21 -16.45 -28.99
C GLU A 158 -19.73 -16.68 -28.71
N THR A 159 -19.42 -17.79 -28.06
CA THR A 159 -18.05 -18.23 -27.85
C THR A 159 -17.96 -19.70 -28.17
N ASP A 160 -17.13 -20.06 -29.15
CA ASP A 160 -16.81 -21.45 -29.47
C ASP A 160 -15.33 -21.71 -29.17
N ARG A 161 -15.04 -22.81 -28.48
CA ARG A 161 -13.68 -23.19 -28.13
C ARG A 161 -13.43 -24.64 -28.46
N ASN A 162 -12.60 -24.84 -29.48
CA ASN A 162 -12.20 -26.16 -29.96
C ASN A 162 -10.79 -26.49 -29.47
N LYS A 163 -10.67 -27.54 -28.64
CA LYS A 163 -9.35 -28.07 -28.23
C LYS A 163 -8.83 -29.05 -29.28
N SER A 164 -7.54 -28.92 -29.61
CA SER A 164 -6.84 -29.85 -30.50
C SER A 164 -5.46 -30.17 -29.93
N GLY A 165 -5.29 -31.39 -29.43
CA GLY A 165 -4.06 -31.82 -28.76
C GLY A 165 -3.69 -30.93 -27.58
N SER A 166 -2.50 -30.33 -27.62
CA SER A 166 -1.96 -29.40 -26.62
C SER A 166 -2.22 -27.92 -26.96
N GLY A 167 -3.13 -27.65 -27.89
CA GLY A 167 -3.57 -26.31 -28.28
C GLY A 167 -5.09 -26.13 -28.22
N TYR A 168 -5.54 -24.92 -28.49
CA TYR A 168 -6.95 -24.58 -28.68
C TYR A 168 -7.11 -23.47 -29.72
N THR A 169 -8.28 -23.46 -30.35
CA THR A 169 -8.79 -22.30 -31.07
C THR A 169 -10.05 -21.82 -30.36
N GLU A 170 -10.14 -20.52 -30.12
CA GLU A 170 -11.28 -19.84 -29.52
C GLU A 170 -11.80 -18.78 -30.47
N GLU A 171 -13.10 -18.77 -30.70
CA GLU A 171 -13.80 -17.76 -31.48
C GLU A 171 -14.80 -17.03 -30.60
N ILE A 172 -14.78 -15.71 -30.62
CA ILE A 172 -15.67 -14.83 -29.86
C ILE A 172 -16.38 -13.91 -30.84
N TYR A 173 -17.71 -13.92 -30.78
CA TYR A 173 -18.58 -13.01 -31.50
C TYR A 173 -19.36 -12.21 -30.45
N GLN A 174 -19.36 -10.89 -30.57
CA GLN A 174 -20.19 -10.01 -29.75
C GLN A 174 -20.78 -8.95 -30.66
N TRP A 175 -22.08 -8.68 -30.57
CA TRP A 175 -22.70 -7.65 -31.37
C TRP A 175 -23.87 -7.01 -30.64
N ALA A 176 -24.10 -5.73 -30.92
CA ALA A 176 -25.25 -4.97 -30.47
C ALA A 176 -25.55 -3.89 -31.51
N PHE A 177 -26.66 -4.05 -32.24
CA PHE A 177 -27.16 -3.09 -33.23
C PHE A 177 -28.53 -2.60 -32.79
N VAL A 178 -28.74 -1.28 -32.91
CA VAL A 178 -29.97 -0.58 -32.53
C VAL A 178 -30.52 0.13 -33.75
N ARG A 179 -31.80 -0.06 -34.02
CA ARG A 179 -32.54 0.66 -35.06
C ARG A 179 -32.93 2.04 -34.52
N ASN A 180 -32.73 3.08 -35.32
CA ASN A 180 -32.93 4.50 -35.05
C ASN A 180 -32.44 4.96 -33.66
N PRO A 181 -31.14 4.79 -33.33
CA PRO A 181 -30.66 5.06 -31.99
C PRO A 181 -30.79 6.53 -31.65
N VAL A 182 -31.47 6.81 -30.54
CA VAL A 182 -31.55 8.15 -29.98
C VAL A 182 -30.15 8.54 -29.47
N PRO A 183 -29.65 9.75 -29.74
CA PRO A 183 -28.37 10.18 -29.20
C PRO A 183 -28.53 10.43 -27.70
N VAL A 184 -28.08 9.46 -26.90
CA VAL A 184 -28.05 9.52 -25.42
C VAL A 184 -26.72 9.04 -24.90
N ASP A 185 -26.14 9.81 -23.98
CA ASP A 185 -24.94 9.46 -23.21
C ASP A 185 -25.29 9.44 -21.72
N LEU A 186 -24.65 8.57 -20.95
CA LEU A 186 -24.73 8.58 -19.49
C LEU A 186 -23.45 9.23 -18.92
N ILE A 187 -23.61 10.33 -18.18
CA ILE A 187 -22.51 11.02 -17.50
C ILE A 187 -22.51 10.65 -16.03
N ILE A 188 -21.33 10.30 -15.53
CA ILE A 188 -21.08 9.96 -14.13
C ILE A 188 -20.26 11.09 -13.49
N GLU A 189 -20.70 11.56 -12.33
CA GLU A 189 -20.01 12.58 -11.54
C GLU A 189 -19.86 12.12 -10.09
N SER A 190 -18.71 12.42 -9.48
CA SER A 190 -18.47 12.12 -8.06
C SER A 190 -17.79 13.31 -7.40
N PRO A 191 -18.56 14.15 -6.68
CA PRO A 191 -18.02 15.28 -5.95
C PRO A 191 -16.89 14.84 -5.00
N GLY A 192 -15.75 15.52 -5.06
CA GLY A 192 -14.60 15.23 -4.19
C GLY A 192 -13.71 14.04 -4.63
N TYR A 193 -14.02 13.37 -5.74
CA TYR A 193 -13.28 12.20 -6.25
C TYR A 193 -11.77 12.39 -6.32
N GLU A 194 -11.31 13.58 -6.73
CA GLU A 194 -9.88 13.92 -6.84
C GLU A 194 -9.11 13.76 -5.53
N ASN A 195 -9.77 13.97 -4.39
CA ASN A 195 -9.13 14.00 -3.07
C ASN A 195 -9.62 12.90 -2.13
N TRP A 196 -10.63 12.12 -2.54
CA TRP A 196 -11.24 11.12 -1.68
C TRP A 196 -10.27 9.97 -1.38
N LEU A 197 -10.20 9.59 -0.11
CA LEU A 197 -9.42 8.46 0.38
C LEU A 197 -10.34 7.51 1.15
N PRO A 198 -10.19 6.19 0.98
CA PRO A 198 -10.96 5.21 1.75
C PRO A 198 -10.57 5.28 3.23
N GLU A 199 -11.56 5.27 4.12
CA GLU A 199 -11.38 5.15 5.56
C GLU A 199 -12.23 3.99 6.08
N PRO A 200 -11.67 3.15 6.98
CA PRO A 200 -12.36 1.99 7.50
C PRO A 200 -13.36 2.37 8.58
N GLY A 201 -14.33 1.48 8.83
CA GLY A 201 -15.09 1.49 10.07
C GLY A 201 -14.33 0.76 11.18
N MET A 202 -15.05 0.38 12.24
CA MET A 202 -14.46 -0.38 13.37
C MET A 202 -14.35 -1.88 13.10
N ASP A 203 -14.99 -2.40 12.05
CA ASP A 203 -14.95 -3.80 11.64
C ASP A 203 -15.36 -3.93 10.16
N GLU A 204 -15.23 -5.13 9.58
CA GLU A 204 -15.54 -5.39 8.18
C GLU A 204 -17.05 -5.23 7.82
N ASN A 205 -17.93 -5.09 8.81
CA ASN A 205 -19.37 -4.89 8.61
C ASN A 205 -19.79 -3.43 8.75
N THR A 206 -18.96 -2.62 9.38
CA THR A 206 -19.23 -1.22 9.68
C THR A 206 -18.55 -0.35 8.63
N LYS A 207 -19.36 0.43 7.90
CA LYS A 207 -18.85 1.40 6.94
C LYS A 207 -18.04 2.47 7.67
N GLY A 208 -16.88 2.83 7.14
CA GLY A 208 -16.18 4.05 7.51
C GLY A 208 -16.75 5.23 6.74
N ASN A 209 -15.99 5.77 5.79
CA ASN A 209 -16.46 6.86 4.94
C ASN A 209 -17.09 6.35 3.61
N HIS A 210 -17.56 7.29 2.79
CA HIS A 210 -18.12 7.01 1.47
C HIS A 210 -17.89 8.17 0.50
N ILE A 211 -18.17 7.93 -0.77
CA ILE A 211 -18.22 8.94 -1.84
C ILE A 211 -19.52 8.80 -2.63
N ASP A 212 -20.19 9.93 -2.85
CA ASP A 212 -21.42 9.98 -3.65
C ASP A 212 -21.12 9.91 -5.15
N VAL A 213 -22.02 9.28 -5.89
CA VAL A 213 -21.98 9.11 -7.33
C VAL A 213 -23.31 9.57 -7.92
N GLY A 214 -23.26 10.61 -8.74
CA GLY A 214 -24.38 11.14 -9.51
C GLY A 214 -24.37 10.58 -10.94
N LEU A 215 -25.58 10.27 -11.43
CA LEU A 215 -25.83 9.76 -12.77
C LEU A 215 -26.73 10.73 -13.51
N LYS A 216 -26.38 11.04 -14.76
CA LYS A 216 -27.17 11.92 -15.63
C LYS A 216 -27.19 11.43 -17.06
N LEU A 217 -28.37 11.08 -17.55
CA LEU A 217 -28.60 10.86 -18.97
C LEU A 217 -28.63 12.21 -19.68
N VAL A 218 -27.93 12.34 -20.80
CA VAL A 218 -27.86 13.58 -21.58
C VAL A 218 -27.98 13.28 -23.06
N ASN A 219 -28.56 14.21 -23.81
CA ASN A 219 -28.41 14.22 -25.26
C ASN A 219 -27.07 14.90 -25.59
N PRO A 220 -26.15 14.26 -26.34
CA PRO A 220 -24.87 14.85 -26.70
C PRO A 220 -25.00 16.16 -27.50
N GLU A 221 -26.14 16.40 -28.15
CA GLU A 221 -26.44 17.63 -28.89
C GLU A 221 -27.08 18.73 -28.02
N GLY A 222 -27.24 18.50 -26.71
CA GLY A 222 -27.86 19.45 -25.77
C GLY A 222 -29.38 19.60 -25.93
N LYS A 223 -30.00 18.74 -26.73
CA LYS A 223 -31.45 18.70 -26.93
C LYS A 223 -32.14 17.94 -25.78
N PRO A 224 -33.48 18.06 -25.63
CA PRO A 224 -34.23 17.18 -24.74
C PRO A 224 -34.00 15.70 -25.05
N LEU A 225 -34.13 14.86 -24.02
CA LEU A 225 -34.06 13.41 -24.14
C LEU A 225 -35.34 12.89 -24.80
N ASN A 226 -35.20 12.08 -25.84
CA ASN A 226 -36.35 11.42 -26.50
C ASN A 226 -36.63 10.03 -25.93
N VAL A 227 -35.68 9.48 -25.16
CA VAL A 227 -35.81 8.21 -24.44
C VAL A 227 -35.32 8.42 -23.02
N LYS A 228 -36.04 7.82 -22.06
CA LYS A 228 -35.73 7.89 -20.63
C LYS A 228 -35.14 6.58 -20.13
N ALA A 229 -34.35 6.67 -19.06
CA ALA A 229 -33.90 5.50 -18.32
C ALA A 229 -35.09 4.83 -17.60
N LYS A 230 -35.13 3.50 -17.67
CA LYS A 230 -35.99 2.65 -16.83
C LYS A 230 -35.35 2.48 -15.44
N TYR A 231 -34.04 2.24 -15.41
CA TYR A 231 -33.20 2.20 -14.22
C TYR A 231 -31.72 2.30 -14.63
N PHE A 232 -30.83 2.49 -13.65
CA PHE A 232 -29.40 2.33 -13.83
C PHE A 232 -28.90 1.12 -13.04
N GLU A 233 -27.82 0.49 -13.50
CA GLU A 233 -27.13 -0.57 -12.79
C GLU A 233 -25.69 -0.15 -12.55
N ALA A 234 -25.27 -0.15 -11.28
CA ALA A 234 -23.89 0.07 -10.88
C ALA A 234 -23.25 -1.27 -10.50
N LYS A 235 -22.00 -1.47 -10.94
CA LYS A 235 -21.17 -2.63 -10.62
C LYS A 235 -19.79 -2.22 -10.12
N LEU A 236 -19.33 -2.91 -9.09
CA LEU A 236 -17.96 -2.81 -8.59
C LEU A 236 -17.15 -4.00 -9.08
N MET A 237 -16.05 -3.70 -9.75
CA MET A 237 -15.15 -4.67 -10.37
C MET A 237 -13.78 -4.59 -9.72
N LYS A 238 -13.07 -5.73 -9.64
CA LYS A 238 -11.72 -5.82 -9.05
C LYS A 238 -11.63 -5.19 -7.65
N THR A 239 -12.66 -5.42 -6.84
CA THR A 239 -12.73 -4.92 -5.47
C THR A 239 -11.79 -5.68 -4.55
N SER A 240 -11.03 -4.98 -3.72
CA SER A 240 -10.14 -5.58 -2.72
C SER A 240 -10.92 -6.33 -1.63
N GLN A 241 -10.22 -7.28 -0.99
CA GLN A 241 -10.68 -8.15 0.09
C GLN A 241 -9.52 -8.41 1.05
N GLU A 242 -8.86 -7.35 1.52
CA GLU A 242 -7.75 -7.54 2.47
C GLU A 242 -8.29 -8.13 3.79
N PRO A 243 -7.50 -8.94 4.53
CA PRO A 243 -7.91 -9.37 5.85
C PRO A 243 -8.07 -8.17 6.79
N GLY A 244 -9.21 -8.04 7.46
CA GLY A 244 -9.45 -6.96 8.43
C GLY A 244 -9.73 -5.62 7.76
N VAL A 245 -9.54 -4.53 8.51
CA VAL A 245 -9.87 -3.16 8.05
C VAL A 245 -8.67 -2.23 7.93
N THR A 246 -7.54 -2.66 8.50
CA THR A 246 -6.23 -1.99 8.49
C THR A 246 -5.12 -3.03 8.68
N ILE A 247 -3.85 -2.63 8.66
CA ILE A 247 -2.72 -3.58 8.78
C ILE A 247 -2.66 -4.33 10.12
N ASN A 248 -3.27 -3.81 11.19
CA ASN A 248 -3.19 -4.37 12.55
C ASN A 248 -4.53 -4.78 13.16
N TYR A 249 -5.67 -4.45 12.54
CA TYR A 249 -6.98 -4.61 13.16
C TYR A 249 -8.05 -5.21 12.23
N PRO A 250 -8.95 -6.08 12.75
CA PRO A 250 -8.93 -6.71 14.08
C PRO A 250 -7.84 -7.79 14.20
N LEU A 251 -7.44 -8.16 15.42
CA LEU A 251 -6.27 -9.04 15.65
C LEU A 251 -6.39 -10.45 15.06
N ASP A 252 -7.61 -10.95 14.88
CA ASP A 252 -7.97 -12.28 14.43
C ASP A 252 -8.28 -12.36 12.93
N ALA A 253 -8.17 -11.24 12.20
CA ALA A 253 -8.32 -11.25 10.75
C ALA A 253 -7.14 -11.99 10.08
N THR A 254 -7.40 -13.19 9.56
CA THR A 254 -6.36 -14.04 8.94
C THR A 254 -6.70 -14.54 7.54
N ALA A 255 -7.91 -14.30 7.04
CA ALA A 255 -8.35 -14.70 5.70
C ALA A 255 -8.97 -13.49 4.99
N PRO A 256 -8.97 -13.45 3.64
CA PRO A 256 -9.71 -12.46 2.88
C PRO A 256 -11.15 -12.37 3.38
N GLY A 257 -11.56 -11.16 3.73
CA GLY A 257 -12.85 -10.89 4.33
C GLY A 257 -13.94 -10.65 3.29
N LYS A 258 -14.94 -9.86 3.70
CA LYS A 258 -15.91 -9.29 2.76
C LYS A 258 -15.22 -8.27 1.85
N HIS A 259 -15.90 -7.83 0.79
CA HIS A 259 -15.39 -6.74 -0.06
C HIS A 259 -15.16 -5.46 0.74
N ASP A 260 -14.02 -4.83 0.51
CA ASP A 260 -13.58 -3.61 1.19
C ASP A 260 -14.34 -2.36 0.71
N MET A 261 -14.95 -2.45 -0.48
CA MET A 261 -15.76 -1.41 -1.09
C MET A 261 -17.13 -1.98 -1.45
N ARG A 262 -18.20 -1.28 -1.10
CA ARG A 262 -19.58 -1.73 -1.36
C ARG A 262 -20.47 -0.58 -1.82
N LEU A 263 -21.40 -0.88 -2.70
CA LEU A 263 -22.43 0.05 -3.16
C LEU A 263 -23.44 0.30 -2.03
N LEU A 264 -23.83 1.56 -1.92
CA LEU A 264 -24.86 2.06 -1.00
C LEU A 264 -25.94 2.75 -1.82
N ASN A 265 -27.21 2.64 -1.41
CA ASN A 265 -28.29 3.42 -2.01
C ASN A 265 -28.17 4.93 -1.65
N GLU A 266 -29.13 5.74 -2.11
CA GLU A 266 -29.19 7.18 -1.85
C GLU A 266 -29.29 7.54 -0.35
N ASP A 267 -29.89 6.66 0.45
CA ASP A 267 -29.96 6.77 1.92
C ASP A 267 -28.71 6.21 2.64
N HIS A 268 -27.65 5.94 1.86
CA HIS A 268 -26.39 5.35 2.28
C HIS A 268 -26.49 3.99 2.99
N GLN A 269 -27.57 3.24 2.71
CA GLN A 269 -27.76 1.87 3.17
C GLN A 269 -27.04 0.88 2.24
N PRO A 270 -26.39 -0.16 2.78
CA PRO A 270 -25.71 -1.15 1.95
C PRO A 270 -26.65 -1.83 0.95
N ALA A 271 -26.16 -2.01 -0.29
CA ALA A 271 -26.82 -2.86 -1.26
C ALA A 271 -26.93 -4.31 -0.74
N SER A 272 -27.97 -5.02 -1.17
CA SER A 272 -28.20 -6.42 -0.79
C SER A 272 -27.08 -7.35 -1.28
N GLY A 273 -26.91 -8.51 -0.64
CA GLY A 273 -25.93 -9.50 -1.06
C GLY A 273 -24.50 -9.13 -0.68
N ASP A 274 -23.58 -9.21 -1.64
CA ASP A 274 -22.16 -8.88 -1.48
C ASP A 274 -21.82 -7.39 -1.67
N GLY A 275 -22.85 -6.58 -1.97
CA GLY A 275 -22.73 -5.15 -2.18
C GLY A 275 -21.97 -4.74 -3.43
N GLN A 276 -21.74 -5.65 -4.40
CA GLN A 276 -20.98 -5.35 -5.63
C GLN A 276 -21.87 -4.94 -6.81
N THR A 277 -23.19 -5.15 -6.73
CA THR A 277 -24.15 -4.69 -7.74
C THR A 277 -25.31 -3.94 -7.08
N LEU A 278 -25.76 -2.86 -7.71
CA LEU A 278 -26.91 -2.08 -7.26
C LEU A 278 -27.75 -1.61 -8.44
N THR A 279 -29.05 -1.88 -8.38
CA THR A 279 -30.04 -1.22 -9.26
C THR A 279 -30.45 0.10 -8.65
N VAL A 280 -30.21 1.19 -9.39
CA VAL A 280 -30.58 2.55 -9.02
C VAL A 280 -31.84 2.94 -9.77
N ASN A 281 -32.93 3.11 -9.03
CA ASN A 281 -34.19 3.56 -9.60
C ASN A 281 -34.12 5.05 -9.96
N THR A 282 -34.90 5.45 -10.96
CA THR A 282 -35.01 6.84 -11.40
C THR A 282 -36.47 7.26 -11.43
N SER A 283 -36.77 8.44 -10.89
CA SER A 283 -38.13 8.98 -10.83
C SER A 283 -38.45 9.87 -12.03
N ASP A 284 -37.46 10.59 -12.55
CA ASP A 284 -37.57 11.47 -13.71
C ASP A 284 -37.19 10.75 -15.03
N GLY A 285 -36.51 9.61 -14.95
CA GLY A 285 -35.97 8.88 -16.09
C GLY A 285 -34.69 9.48 -16.67
N GLU A 286 -34.06 10.41 -15.96
CA GLU A 286 -32.91 11.20 -16.44
C GLU A 286 -31.77 11.19 -15.43
N THR A 287 -32.07 11.14 -14.13
CA THR A 287 -31.08 11.21 -13.06
C THR A 287 -31.16 10.03 -12.10
N GLY A 288 -30.05 9.74 -11.45
CA GLY A 288 -29.94 8.74 -10.38
C GLY A 288 -28.78 9.08 -9.45
N SER A 289 -28.79 8.54 -8.24
CA SER A 289 -27.69 8.71 -7.31
C SER A 289 -27.51 7.49 -6.41
N PHE A 290 -26.27 7.25 -6.00
CA PHE A 290 -25.88 6.21 -5.05
C PHE A 290 -24.52 6.59 -4.43
N ALA A 291 -23.97 5.76 -3.56
CA ALA A 291 -22.63 5.97 -3.02
C ALA A 291 -21.78 4.70 -2.99
N ILE A 292 -20.46 4.86 -2.87
CA ILE A 292 -19.53 3.77 -2.61
C ILE A 292 -18.99 3.94 -1.19
N GLY A 293 -19.26 2.96 -0.33
CA GLY A 293 -18.76 2.92 1.05
C GLY A 293 -17.44 2.17 1.16
N SER A 294 -16.54 2.69 1.98
CA SER A 294 -15.27 2.05 2.35
C SER A 294 -15.40 1.32 3.68
N TYR A 295 -14.78 0.14 3.75
CA TYR A 295 -14.70 -0.72 4.95
C TYR A 295 -13.25 -1.04 5.32
N ASP A 296 -12.27 -0.67 4.49
CA ASP A 296 -10.83 -0.86 4.70
C ASP A 296 -10.08 0.43 4.32
N GLY A 297 -9.07 0.80 5.11
CA GLY A 297 -8.30 2.04 4.89
C GLY A 297 -7.44 2.07 3.61
N GLY A 298 -7.22 0.92 2.98
CA GLY A 298 -6.55 0.74 1.70
C GLY A 298 -7.47 0.23 0.58
N GLY A 299 -8.80 0.18 0.83
CA GLY A 299 -9.77 -0.41 -0.09
C GLY A 299 -9.77 0.21 -1.48
N TYR A 300 -9.90 -0.62 -2.51
CA TYR A 300 -9.98 -0.18 -3.90
C TYR A 300 -10.98 -0.99 -4.72
N THR A 301 -11.52 -0.38 -5.77
CA THR A 301 -12.43 -0.99 -6.74
C THR A 301 -12.42 -0.23 -8.08
N ILE A 302 -13.14 -0.73 -9.07
CA ILE A 302 -13.44 -0.08 -10.35
C ILE A 302 -14.96 -0.03 -10.50
N LEU A 303 -15.53 1.16 -10.64
CA LEU A 303 -16.95 1.36 -10.91
C LEU A 303 -17.21 1.30 -12.41
N GLU A 304 -18.28 0.57 -12.77
CA GLU A 304 -18.91 0.60 -14.09
C GLU A 304 -20.42 0.81 -13.90
N VAL A 305 -21.03 1.63 -14.76
CA VAL A 305 -22.47 1.93 -14.69
C VAL A 305 -23.10 1.81 -16.07
N THR A 306 -24.29 1.21 -16.13
CA THR A 306 -25.09 1.07 -17.35
C THR A 306 -26.50 1.62 -17.11
N ALA A 307 -26.98 2.48 -18.01
CA ALA A 307 -28.40 2.85 -18.08
C ALA A 307 -29.16 1.82 -18.91
N PHE A 308 -30.30 1.34 -18.39
CA PHE A 308 -31.25 0.52 -19.14
C PHE A 308 -32.43 1.40 -19.52
N LEU A 309 -32.65 1.60 -20.81
CA LEU A 309 -33.61 2.57 -21.33
C LEU A 309 -35.00 1.96 -21.52
N GLN A 310 -36.02 2.82 -21.60
CA GLN A 310 -37.42 2.39 -21.75
C GLN A 310 -37.70 1.68 -23.08
N ASP A 311 -36.91 1.96 -24.12
CA ASP A 311 -36.97 1.29 -25.43
C ASP A 311 -36.19 -0.05 -25.46
N GLY A 312 -35.62 -0.47 -24.33
CA GLY A 312 -34.84 -1.70 -24.20
C GLY A 312 -33.36 -1.57 -24.56
N SER A 313 -32.91 -0.42 -25.07
CA SER A 313 -31.49 -0.18 -25.33
C SER A 313 -30.69 0.08 -24.04
N GLN A 314 -29.35 -0.02 -24.13
CA GLN A 314 -28.43 0.16 -23.00
C GLN A 314 -27.35 1.18 -23.33
N VAL A 315 -26.98 2.00 -22.34
CA VAL A 315 -25.94 3.04 -22.50
C VAL A 315 -24.92 2.92 -21.37
N THR A 316 -23.65 2.75 -21.73
CA THR A 316 -22.54 2.74 -20.77
C THR A 316 -22.25 4.16 -20.27
N GLY A 317 -22.00 4.30 -18.97
CA GLY A 317 -21.65 5.57 -18.35
C GLY A 317 -20.19 5.96 -18.55
N HIS A 318 -19.97 7.26 -18.79
CA HIS A 318 -18.64 7.86 -18.93
C HIS A 318 -18.42 8.92 -17.85
N TYR A 319 -17.22 8.95 -17.27
CA TYR A 319 -16.90 9.92 -16.21
C TYR A 319 -16.77 11.35 -16.76
N LEU A 320 -17.52 12.29 -16.19
CA LEU A 320 -17.59 13.74 -16.46
C LEU A 320 -18.03 14.17 -17.88
N LYS A 321 -17.75 13.37 -18.91
CA LYS A 321 -18.00 13.71 -20.32
C LYS A 321 -18.05 12.45 -21.19
N LYS A 322 -18.65 12.55 -22.37
CA LYS A 322 -18.86 11.45 -23.33
C LYS A 322 -17.58 10.68 -23.69
N ASP A 323 -16.45 11.35 -23.81
CA ASP A 323 -15.14 10.76 -24.13
C ASP A 323 -14.33 10.39 -22.88
N GLY A 324 -14.96 10.45 -21.70
CA GLY A 324 -14.38 10.03 -20.43
C GLY A 324 -14.27 8.51 -20.28
N PRO A 325 -13.53 8.03 -19.26
CA PRO A 325 -13.40 6.60 -18.99
C PRO A 325 -14.73 5.98 -18.56
N THR A 326 -14.96 4.73 -18.98
CA THR A 326 -16.11 3.90 -18.57
C THR A 326 -15.83 3.03 -17.35
N SER A 327 -14.56 2.73 -17.11
CA SER A 327 -14.08 2.01 -15.92
C SER A 327 -13.39 3.01 -15.00
N ILE A 328 -14.05 3.35 -13.89
CA ILE A 328 -13.66 4.47 -13.03
C ILE A 328 -13.04 3.93 -11.74
N PRO A 329 -11.73 4.08 -11.50
CA PRO A 329 -11.10 3.53 -10.31
C PRO A 329 -11.46 4.33 -9.06
N TYR A 330 -11.96 3.66 -8.01
CA TYR A 330 -12.15 4.28 -6.70
C TYR A 330 -11.18 3.66 -5.68
N PRO A 331 -10.40 4.46 -4.94
CA PRO A 331 -10.18 5.90 -5.13
C PRO A 331 -9.48 6.21 -6.47
N LYS A 332 -9.40 7.50 -6.83
CA LYS A 332 -8.67 7.93 -8.03
C LYS A 332 -7.21 7.47 -7.94
N ARG A 333 -6.78 6.67 -8.92
CA ARG A 333 -5.44 6.10 -9.01
C ARG A 333 -5.12 5.69 -10.45
N ASP A 334 -3.84 5.52 -10.75
CA ASP A 334 -3.41 5.07 -12.08
C ASP A 334 -3.77 3.59 -12.29
N ALA A 335 -3.87 3.18 -13.56
CA ALA A 335 -4.20 1.80 -13.91
C ALA A 335 -3.17 0.81 -13.34
N GLY A 336 -3.65 -0.25 -12.67
CA GLY A 336 -2.78 -1.26 -12.05
C GLY A 336 -2.15 -0.84 -10.72
N ARG A 337 -2.38 0.38 -10.24
CA ARG A 337 -1.93 0.87 -8.94
C ARG A 337 -3.03 0.73 -7.89
N LEU A 338 -2.62 0.60 -6.64
CA LEU A 338 -3.47 0.38 -5.46
C LEU A 338 -3.61 1.63 -4.59
N ILE A 339 -2.60 2.50 -4.60
CA ILE A 339 -2.56 3.70 -3.76
C ILE A 339 -3.24 4.87 -4.48
N ALA A 340 -4.09 5.61 -3.76
CA ALA A 340 -4.74 6.82 -4.26
C ALA A 340 -3.72 7.89 -4.67
N LYS A 341 -3.98 8.54 -5.80
CA LYS A 341 -3.10 9.58 -6.35
C LYS A 341 -2.94 10.77 -5.40
N SER A 342 -4.02 11.19 -4.76
CA SER A 342 -4.02 12.31 -3.80
C SER A 342 -3.16 12.03 -2.56
N TRP A 343 -3.01 10.76 -2.15
CA TRP A 343 -2.09 10.39 -1.08
C TRP A 343 -0.64 10.36 -1.58
N LEU A 344 -0.38 9.80 -2.77
CA LEU A 344 0.96 9.78 -3.36
C LEU A 344 1.53 11.20 -3.50
N GLU A 345 0.74 12.14 -4.03
CA GLU A 345 1.17 13.52 -4.28
C GLU A 345 1.53 14.27 -2.98
N LYS A 346 0.87 13.95 -1.87
CA LYS A 346 1.16 14.54 -0.54
C LYS A 346 2.38 13.94 0.14
N ASN A 347 2.83 12.77 -0.29
CA ASN A 347 3.83 11.97 0.40
C ASN A 347 5.06 11.68 -0.46
N GLU A 348 5.41 12.59 -1.38
CA GLU A 348 6.60 12.50 -2.26
C GLU A 348 6.55 11.37 -3.32
N ASN A 349 5.35 10.89 -3.67
CA ASN A 349 5.10 9.90 -4.72
C ASN A 349 5.92 8.60 -4.59
N PRO A 350 5.85 7.89 -3.46
CA PRO A 350 6.58 6.65 -3.26
C PRO A 350 6.04 5.55 -4.19
N LYS A 351 6.88 4.57 -4.50
CA LYS A 351 6.43 3.31 -5.08
C LYS A 351 5.72 2.49 -3.99
N GLU A 352 4.79 1.63 -4.39
CA GLU A 352 3.96 0.84 -3.47
C GLU A 352 4.76 -0.02 -2.48
N ASN A 353 5.95 -0.45 -2.88
CA ASN A 353 6.87 -1.25 -2.08
C ASN A 353 8.09 -0.47 -1.56
N ASP A 354 8.08 0.87 -1.65
CA ASP A 354 9.11 1.69 -1.03
C ASP A 354 8.98 1.62 0.50
N ASP A 355 10.14 1.64 1.16
CA ASP A 355 10.39 1.50 2.61
C ASP A 355 11.78 2.13 2.81
N LYS A 356 11.82 3.46 2.76
CA LYS A 356 13.03 4.26 2.50
C LYS A 356 13.18 5.45 3.43
N GLU A 357 12.36 5.52 4.47
CA GLU A 357 12.30 6.61 5.42
C GLU A 357 13.70 6.85 6.01
N VAL A 358 14.09 8.12 6.09
CA VAL A 358 15.44 8.51 6.53
C VAL A 358 15.38 9.23 7.87
N THR A 359 16.44 9.10 8.65
CA THR A 359 16.65 9.91 9.85
C THR A 359 18.04 10.50 9.78
N ALA A 360 18.16 11.83 9.90
CA ALA A 360 19.45 12.51 9.83
C ALA A 360 20.44 11.90 10.84
N GLY A 361 21.65 11.55 10.39
CA GLY A 361 22.67 10.89 11.22
C GLY A 361 22.51 9.38 11.38
N ASN A 362 21.48 8.77 10.77
CA ASN A 362 21.26 7.33 10.75
C ASN A 362 21.29 6.81 9.30
N ASN A 363 22.14 5.83 9.01
CA ASN A 363 22.31 5.28 7.67
C ASN A 363 21.45 4.04 7.38
N ARG A 364 20.53 3.69 8.28
CA ARG A 364 19.63 2.55 8.13
C ARG A 364 18.27 3.06 7.69
N ASN A 365 18.04 3.08 6.38
CA ASN A 365 16.77 3.55 5.84
C ASN A 365 15.66 2.53 6.07
N GLY A 366 14.43 3.02 6.07
CA GLY A 366 13.26 2.19 6.26
C GLY A 366 12.87 2.03 7.74
N ASP A 367 11.58 1.92 7.99
CA ASP A 367 11.05 1.35 9.23
C ASP A 367 10.48 -0.05 9.05
N GLY A 368 10.43 -0.54 7.80
CA GLY A 368 9.98 -1.87 7.49
C GLY A 368 8.50 -1.99 7.10
N LEU A 369 7.79 -0.88 6.95
CA LEU A 369 6.50 -0.81 6.30
C LEU A 369 6.69 -0.38 4.84
N THR A 370 5.84 -0.92 3.96
CA THR A 370 5.78 -0.43 2.59
C THR A 370 4.83 0.74 2.48
N ALA A 371 5.01 1.60 1.47
CA ALA A 371 4.09 2.70 1.20
C ALA A 371 2.61 2.25 1.07
N TYR A 372 2.33 1.04 0.58
CA TYR A 372 0.98 0.50 0.57
C TYR A 372 0.44 0.21 1.98
N GLU A 373 1.26 -0.34 2.87
CA GLU A 373 0.88 -0.56 4.27
C GLU A 373 0.62 0.75 4.99
N GLU A 374 1.47 1.73 4.75
CA GLU A 374 1.35 3.06 5.35
C GLU A 374 0.10 3.78 4.84
N TYR A 375 -0.16 3.67 3.54
CA TYR A 375 -1.39 4.11 2.91
C TYR A 375 -2.62 3.41 3.49
N ARG A 376 -2.60 2.09 3.66
CA ARG A 376 -3.71 1.33 4.25
C ARG A 376 -3.96 1.71 5.71
N GLY A 377 -2.90 2.13 6.41
CA GLY A 377 -2.97 2.67 7.77
C GLY A 377 -3.21 1.60 8.82
N MET A 378 -3.43 2.06 10.06
CA MET A 378 -3.58 1.21 11.24
C MET A 378 -4.58 1.80 12.24
N ILE A 379 -5.01 0.98 13.20
CA ILE A 379 -5.67 1.43 14.41
C ILE A 379 -4.61 1.70 15.48
N SER A 380 -4.57 2.93 15.98
CA SER A 380 -3.74 3.36 17.10
C SER A 380 -4.63 4.06 18.13
N GLU A 381 -4.66 3.55 19.36
CA GLU A 381 -5.49 4.09 20.45
C GLU A 381 -6.98 4.18 20.08
N GLY A 382 -7.50 3.14 19.45
CA GLY A 382 -8.88 2.99 19.02
C GLY A 382 -9.24 3.85 17.80
N LYS A 383 -8.27 4.47 17.14
CA LYS A 383 -8.49 5.39 16.02
C LYS A 383 -7.73 4.95 14.78
N PHE A 384 -8.40 5.04 13.64
CA PHE A 384 -7.74 4.93 12.35
C PHE A 384 -6.74 6.08 12.15
N VAL A 385 -5.51 5.74 11.79
CA VAL A 385 -4.46 6.67 11.39
C VAL A 385 -3.81 6.15 10.12
N ARG A 386 -3.55 7.07 9.19
CA ARG A 386 -2.72 6.81 8.01
C ARG A 386 -1.28 7.21 8.35
N LEU A 387 -0.33 6.43 7.83
CA LEU A 387 1.09 6.55 8.18
C LEU A 387 1.85 7.39 7.15
N ASP A 388 3.13 7.66 7.43
CA ASP A 388 3.94 8.65 6.71
C ASP A 388 5.22 8.02 6.11
N PRO A 389 5.28 7.79 4.77
CA PRO A 389 6.40 7.12 4.07
C PRO A 389 7.67 7.96 3.99
N VAL A 390 7.72 9.11 4.67
CA VAL A 390 8.94 9.90 4.81
C VAL A 390 9.47 9.95 6.25
N LYS A 391 8.74 9.39 7.22
CA LYS A 391 9.13 9.37 8.63
C LYS A 391 9.13 7.95 9.17
N LYS A 392 10.19 7.59 9.89
CA LYS A 392 10.25 6.29 10.54
C LYS A 392 9.26 6.20 11.68
N GLU A 393 8.61 5.04 11.78
CA GLU A 393 7.65 4.77 12.83
C GLU A 393 7.97 3.46 13.55
N VAL A 394 7.47 3.33 14.78
CA VAL A 394 7.61 2.10 15.57
C VAL A 394 6.37 1.86 16.38
N ALA A 395 5.79 0.68 16.25
CA ALA A 395 4.63 0.33 17.05
C ALA A 395 5.02 0.02 18.50
N ILE A 396 4.25 0.55 19.46
CA ILE A 396 4.43 0.30 20.89
C ILE A 396 3.13 -0.28 21.43
N ARG A 397 3.16 -1.57 21.78
CA ARG A 397 2.09 -2.27 22.49
C ARG A 397 2.10 -1.89 23.96
N VAL A 398 0.95 -1.49 24.50
CA VAL A 398 0.78 -1.10 25.90
C VAL A 398 -0.59 -1.52 26.44
N LYS A 399 -0.68 -1.79 27.74
CA LYS A 399 -1.98 -2.01 28.40
C LYS A 399 -2.69 -0.67 28.63
N GLN A 400 -4.02 -0.67 28.58
CA GLN A 400 -4.82 0.55 28.74
C GLN A 400 -4.51 1.26 30.08
N GLU A 401 -4.33 0.50 31.16
CA GLU A 401 -4.04 1.04 32.49
C GLU A 401 -2.64 1.66 32.64
N ASP A 402 -1.71 1.35 31.72
CA ASP A 402 -0.34 1.85 31.73
C ASP A 402 -0.11 3.02 30.76
N LEU A 403 -1.01 3.20 29.79
CA LEU A 403 -0.88 4.18 28.71
C LEU A 403 -0.53 5.58 29.21
N GLU A 404 -1.34 6.13 30.13
CA GLU A 404 -1.15 7.50 30.62
C GLU A 404 0.12 7.67 31.46
N LYS A 405 0.63 6.59 32.08
CA LYS A 405 1.88 6.61 32.85
C LYS A 405 3.11 6.81 31.96
N PHE A 406 3.03 6.41 30.68
CA PHE A 406 4.16 6.41 29.75
C PHE A 406 4.07 7.52 28.67
N ARG A 407 3.00 8.31 28.65
CA ARG A 407 2.75 9.38 27.65
C ARG A 407 3.92 10.35 27.48
N GLY A 408 4.47 10.85 28.57
CA GLY A 408 5.58 11.80 28.53
C GLY A 408 6.85 11.15 27.96
N GLY A 409 7.12 9.91 28.33
CA GLY A 409 8.19 9.09 27.77
C GLY A 409 8.06 8.83 26.27
N PHE A 410 6.86 8.54 25.75
CA PHE A 410 6.63 8.40 24.31
C PHE A 410 6.95 9.70 23.55
N LYS A 411 6.54 10.85 24.10
CA LYS A 411 6.85 12.17 23.53
C LYS A 411 8.35 12.44 23.55
N LEU A 412 9.04 12.11 24.64
CA LEU A 412 10.48 12.29 24.77
C LEU A 412 11.24 11.37 23.79
N PHE A 413 10.82 10.11 23.68
CA PHE A 413 11.35 9.16 22.70
C PHE A 413 11.23 9.70 21.27
N ALA A 414 10.04 10.16 20.87
CA ALA A 414 9.81 10.72 19.53
C ALA A 414 10.67 11.97 19.28
N SER A 415 10.75 12.86 20.26
CA SER A 415 11.57 14.08 20.21
C SER A 415 13.06 13.76 20.03
N ALA A 416 13.59 12.81 20.81
CA ALA A 416 15.01 12.47 20.85
C ALA A 416 15.46 11.65 19.64
N THR A 417 14.63 10.70 19.19
CA THR A 417 14.96 9.74 18.13
C THR A 417 14.52 10.18 16.73
N LYS A 418 13.52 11.07 16.66
CA LYS A 418 12.76 11.39 15.44
C LYS A 418 12.02 10.18 14.83
N VAL A 419 11.81 9.13 15.62
CA VAL A 419 10.97 7.97 15.27
C VAL A 419 9.59 8.16 15.92
N ILE A 420 8.51 8.03 15.15
CA ILE A 420 7.15 8.21 15.65
C ILE A 420 6.68 6.94 16.37
N PRO A 421 6.27 7.01 17.65
CA PRO A 421 5.68 5.88 18.34
C PRO A 421 4.21 5.73 17.94
N LEU A 422 3.85 4.60 17.34
CA LEU A 422 2.49 4.21 17.00
C LEU A 422 1.91 3.40 18.16
N ILE A 423 1.08 4.03 18.98
CA ILE A 423 0.62 3.43 20.24
C ILE A 423 -0.50 2.44 19.95
N CYS A 424 -0.26 1.17 20.27
CA CYS A 424 -1.22 0.09 20.10
C CYS A 424 -1.65 -0.42 21.47
N LEU A 425 -2.96 -0.49 21.71
CA LEU A 425 -3.47 -1.23 22.85
C LEU A 425 -3.20 -2.73 22.68
N THR A 426 -3.27 -3.49 23.77
CA THR A 426 -3.15 -4.97 23.70
C THR A 426 -4.25 -5.62 22.86
N THR A 427 -5.34 -4.91 22.58
CA THR A 427 -6.42 -5.27 21.64
C THR A 427 -6.13 -4.90 20.18
N GLU A 428 -5.05 -4.16 19.90
CA GLU A 428 -4.66 -3.65 18.57
C GLU A 428 -3.32 -4.22 18.09
N MET A 429 -2.54 -4.83 18.99
CA MET A 429 -1.37 -5.62 18.63
C MET A 429 -1.32 -6.90 19.48
N ALA A 430 -1.21 -8.04 18.80
CA ALA A 430 -1.14 -9.36 19.43
C ALA A 430 0.19 -9.57 20.20
N GLU A 431 0.24 -10.62 21.03
CA GLU A 431 1.42 -10.95 21.86
C GLU A 431 2.68 -11.30 21.07
N ASN A 432 2.55 -11.77 19.83
CA ASN A 432 3.69 -11.97 18.93
C ASN A 432 4.32 -10.65 18.44
N ARG A 433 3.68 -9.50 18.78
CA ARG A 433 4.07 -8.13 18.47
C ARG A 433 4.13 -7.80 16.97
N ILE A 434 3.59 -8.65 16.11
CA ILE A 434 3.52 -8.37 14.69
C ILE A 434 2.35 -7.42 14.47
N PHE A 435 2.64 -6.16 14.14
CA PHE A 435 1.58 -5.14 13.99
C PHE A 435 1.10 -5.02 12.55
N ASN A 436 1.86 -5.45 11.56
CA ASN A 436 1.40 -5.54 10.17
C ASN A 436 0.94 -6.97 9.82
N LYS A 437 0.12 -7.56 10.69
CA LYS A 437 -0.30 -8.97 10.59
C LYS A 437 -1.33 -9.18 9.48
N ASN A 438 -2.26 -8.24 9.31
CA ASN A 438 -3.48 -8.45 8.55
C ASN A 438 -3.32 -8.12 7.08
N LYS A 439 -2.36 -8.70 6.35
CA LYS A 439 -2.14 -8.33 4.94
C LYS A 439 -1.80 -9.49 4.05
N THR A 440 -2.38 -9.45 2.85
CA THR A 440 -2.02 -10.28 1.70
C THR A 440 -1.22 -9.48 0.67
N THR A 441 -1.48 -8.17 0.55
CA THR A 441 -0.88 -7.29 -0.48
C THR A 441 0.20 -6.37 0.08
N GLY A 442 1.23 -6.07 -0.71
CA GLY A 442 2.26 -5.07 -0.39
C GLY A 442 3.26 -5.45 0.70
N LYS A 443 3.06 -6.55 1.45
CA LYS A 443 3.97 -6.97 2.52
C LYS A 443 5.38 -7.28 2.03
N ALA A 444 6.37 -6.55 2.51
CA ALA A 444 7.78 -6.93 2.35
C ALA A 444 8.26 -7.90 3.44
N GLY A 445 7.74 -7.79 4.67
CA GLY A 445 7.99 -8.74 5.76
C GLY A 445 7.23 -8.40 7.05
N ASP A 446 7.44 -9.20 8.09
CA ASP A 446 6.85 -8.96 9.42
C ASP A 446 7.58 -7.81 10.12
N GLN A 447 6.81 -6.84 10.62
CA GLN A 447 7.30 -5.81 11.53
C GLN A 447 6.83 -6.05 12.94
N TYR A 448 7.77 -5.88 13.86
CA TYR A 448 7.58 -6.15 15.28
C TYR A 448 7.54 -4.84 16.05
N GLY A 449 6.50 -4.65 16.86
CA GLY A 449 6.40 -3.56 17.82
C GLY A 449 7.14 -3.87 19.12
N LEU A 450 7.35 -2.86 19.96
CA LEU A 450 7.86 -3.02 21.33
C LEU A 450 6.68 -3.26 22.27
N PHE A 451 6.83 -4.14 23.27
CA PHE A 451 5.82 -4.29 24.32
C PHE A 451 6.32 -3.66 25.62
N ILE A 452 5.62 -2.63 26.09
CA ILE A 452 5.94 -1.91 27.33
C ILE A 452 4.89 -2.16 28.41
N GLU A 453 5.33 -2.41 29.64
CA GLU A 453 4.45 -2.53 30.81
C GLU A 453 5.12 -2.05 32.10
N GLU A 454 4.31 -1.62 33.08
CA GLU A 454 4.79 -1.36 34.43
C GLU A 454 5.08 -2.69 35.14
N LYS A 455 6.25 -2.82 35.76
CA LYS A 455 6.66 -4.03 36.45
C LYS A 455 7.60 -3.74 37.61
N ASP A 456 7.32 -4.32 38.78
CA ASP A 456 8.26 -4.36 39.89
C ASP A 456 9.42 -5.32 39.53
N MET A 457 10.63 -4.77 39.50
CA MET A 457 11.85 -5.48 39.15
C MET A 457 12.89 -5.42 40.28
N GLY A 458 12.47 -5.11 41.51
CA GLY A 458 13.37 -4.81 42.61
C GLY A 458 14.08 -3.48 42.38
N ALA A 459 15.41 -3.49 42.37
CA ALA A 459 16.23 -2.27 42.28
C ALA A 459 16.41 -1.72 40.85
N ASP A 460 16.05 -2.50 39.81
CA ASP A 460 16.11 -2.04 38.43
C ASP A 460 15.00 -1.00 38.16
N LEU A 461 15.36 0.17 37.63
CA LEU A 461 14.40 1.23 37.25
C LEU A 461 13.69 0.94 35.93
N GLY A 462 14.44 0.37 34.98
CA GLY A 462 14.02 0.07 33.63
C GLY A 462 14.78 -1.16 33.13
N LYS A 463 14.16 -1.92 32.23
CA LYS A 463 14.81 -3.10 31.63
C LYS A 463 14.21 -3.47 30.29
N VAL A 464 15.07 -3.63 29.29
CA VAL A 464 14.72 -4.29 28.02
C VAL A 464 15.17 -5.75 28.00
N LEU A 465 14.27 -6.63 27.55
CA LEU A 465 14.55 -8.06 27.34
C LEU A 465 14.65 -8.41 25.85
N PRO A 466 15.58 -9.33 25.48
CA PRO A 466 16.71 -9.81 26.29
C PRO A 466 17.69 -8.66 26.58
N ALA A 467 18.50 -8.74 27.63
CA ALA A 467 19.43 -7.68 28.04
C ALA A 467 20.72 -7.63 27.17
N THR A 468 20.59 -7.84 25.87
CA THR A 468 21.69 -7.75 24.91
C THR A 468 21.69 -6.38 24.21
N PRO A 469 22.85 -5.83 23.86
CA PRO A 469 22.93 -4.57 23.12
C PRO A 469 22.60 -4.77 21.62
N PHE A 470 22.39 -3.67 20.90
CA PHE A 470 22.28 -3.63 19.43
C PHE A 470 21.13 -4.45 18.80
N LYS A 471 20.04 -4.66 19.54
CA LYS A 471 18.87 -5.43 19.10
C LYS A 471 18.04 -4.75 18.01
N THR A 472 17.26 -5.53 17.28
CA THR A 472 16.11 -5.03 16.52
C THR A 472 14.84 -5.16 17.36
N THR A 473 13.75 -4.50 16.95
CA THR A 473 12.46 -4.66 17.63
C THR A 473 11.96 -6.10 17.58
N LYS A 474 12.28 -6.88 16.53
CA LYS A 474 12.05 -8.33 16.49
C LYS A 474 12.66 -9.07 17.68
N GLN A 475 13.92 -8.75 18.01
CA GLN A 475 14.65 -9.39 19.10
C GLN A 475 14.19 -8.90 20.48
N THR A 476 13.74 -7.66 20.58
CA THR A 476 13.24 -7.08 21.84
C THR A 476 11.87 -7.65 22.21
N THR A 477 11.76 -8.44 23.28
CA THR A 477 10.50 -9.05 23.69
C THR A 477 9.67 -8.15 24.61
N ASN A 478 10.32 -7.44 25.53
CA ASN A 478 9.66 -6.63 26.55
C ASN A 478 10.50 -5.41 26.92
N VAL A 479 9.80 -4.36 27.33
CA VAL A 479 10.30 -3.14 27.93
C VAL A 479 9.57 -2.98 29.27
N TYR A 480 10.30 -2.99 30.37
CA TYR A 480 9.73 -2.88 31.70
C TYR A 480 10.13 -1.57 32.36
N ILE A 481 9.19 -0.95 33.05
CA ILE A 481 9.40 0.29 33.80
C ILE A 481 8.95 0.08 35.25
N ASN A 482 9.81 0.40 36.20
CA ASN A 482 9.54 0.25 37.63
C ASN A 482 9.27 1.62 38.27
N ILE A 483 8.07 2.17 38.03
CA ILE A 483 7.69 3.52 38.49
C ILE A 483 7.80 3.65 40.01
N LYS A 484 7.45 2.59 40.75
CA LYS A 484 7.56 2.54 42.21
C LYS A 484 9.00 2.75 42.66
N GLU A 485 9.96 2.08 42.03
CA GLU A 485 11.37 2.22 42.38
C GLU A 485 11.94 3.58 41.95
N ILE A 486 11.58 4.09 40.77
CA ILE A 486 11.95 5.44 40.32
C ILE A 486 11.52 6.47 41.37
N ARG A 487 10.26 6.41 41.82
CA ARG A 487 9.73 7.28 42.88
C ARG A 487 10.52 7.15 44.17
N ARG A 488 10.80 5.92 44.62
CA ARG A 488 11.55 5.66 45.85
C ARG A 488 12.95 6.28 45.79
N ILE A 489 13.65 6.14 44.66
CA ILE A 489 14.99 6.72 44.47
C ILE A 489 14.92 8.25 44.42
N TYR A 490 13.96 8.82 43.70
CA TYR A 490 13.79 10.26 43.60
C TYR A 490 13.52 10.90 44.97
N GLU A 491 12.51 10.41 45.69
CA GLU A 491 12.13 10.92 47.02
C GLU A 491 13.23 10.66 48.07
N GLY A 492 13.87 9.47 48.01
CA GLY A 492 14.99 9.14 48.87
C GLY A 492 16.24 9.98 48.59
N THR A 493 16.42 10.49 47.38
CA THR A 493 17.52 11.41 47.04
C THR A 493 17.25 12.80 47.59
N LEU A 494 16.02 13.31 47.47
CA LEU A 494 15.63 14.58 48.09
C LEU A 494 15.81 14.55 49.62
N SER A 495 15.29 13.50 50.25
CA SER A 495 15.33 13.34 51.72
C SER A 495 16.77 13.22 52.26
N ARG A 496 17.59 12.33 51.68
CA ARG A 496 18.97 12.09 52.16
C ARG A 496 19.90 13.30 52.01
N ASN A 497 19.61 14.19 51.08
CA ASN A 497 20.42 15.38 50.81
C ASN A 497 19.76 16.68 51.30
N GLU A 498 18.63 16.58 52.03
CA GLU A 498 17.87 17.72 52.55
C GLU A 498 17.49 18.74 51.45
N LEU A 499 17.14 18.25 50.26
CA LEU A 499 16.81 19.07 49.10
C LEU A 499 15.30 19.26 48.96
N THR A 500 14.90 20.46 48.51
CA THR A 500 13.51 20.76 48.14
C THR A 500 13.16 20.35 46.72
N SER A 501 14.16 20.22 45.84
CA SER A 501 13.98 19.85 44.42
C SER A 501 15.28 19.32 43.81
N LEU A 502 15.17 18.46 42.80
CA LEU A 502 16.27 18.09 41.91
C LEU A 502 16.23 18.96 40.64
N PRO A 503 17.28 18.97 39.81
CA PRO A 503 17.29 19.63 38.50
C PRO A 503 16.32 19.06 37.46
N TYR A 504 15.47 18.13 37.87
CA TYR A 504 14.43 17.47 37.11
C TYR A 504 13.31 17.06 38.08
N THR A 505 12.11 16.89 37.55
CA THR A 505 10.95 16.39 38.30
C THR A 505 10.88 14.86 38.30
N LEU A 506 10.09 14.28 39.20
CA LEU A 506 9.81 12.84 39.18
C LEU A 506 9.22 12.39 37.83
N GLN A 507 8.35 13.20 37.22
CA GLN A 507 7.77 12.86 35.93
C GLN A 507 8.82 12.88 34.81
N GLU A 508 9.76 13.83 34.82
CA GLU A 508 10.88 13.84 33.87
C GLU A 508 11.79 12.62 34.02
N ASP A 509 11.96 12.09 35.24
CA ASP A 509 12.74 10.87 35.50
C ASP A 509 12.04 9.63 34.95
N ILE A 510 10.71 9.53 35.15
CA ILE A 510 9.88 8.48 34.53
C ILE A 510 9.93 8.58 33.01
N ASP A 511 9.73 9.78 32.45
CA ASP A 511 9.73 10.01 31.00
C ASP A 511 11.09 9.68 30.38
N ASN A 512 12.18 10.07 31.03
CA ASN A 512 13.54 9.72 30.62
C ASN A 512 13.75 8.21 30.64
N THR A 513 13.35 7.53 31.72
CA THR A 513 13.49 6.06 31.83
C THR A 513 12.69 5.35 30.73
N VAL A 514 11.44 5.76 30.48
CA VAL A 514 10.63 5.19 29.38
C VAL A 514 11.31 5.40 28.03
N ALA A 515 11.76 6.61 27.72
CA ALA A 515 12.43 6.91 26.45
C ALA A 515 13.76 6.15 26.31
N HIS A 516 14.51 6.03 27.40
CA HIS A 516 15.75 5.27 27.49
C HIS A 516 15.55 3.80 27.16
N GLU A 517 14.59 3.14 27.82
CA GLU A 517 14.32 1.72 27.56
C GLU A 517 13.72 1.49 26.17
N LEU A 518 12.86 2.38 25.67
CA LEU A 518 12.39 2.29 24.27
C LEU A 518 13.54 2.42 23.27
N GLY A 519 14.54 3.28 23.54
CA GLY A 519 15.73 3.40 22.71
C GLY A 519 16.59 2.13 22.70
N HIS A 520 16.74 1.44 23.84
CA HIS A 520 17.32 0.08 23.86
C HIS A 520 16.51 -0.90 23.00
N GLY A 521 15.19 -0.75 22.99
CA GLY A 521 14.27 -1.57 22.18
C GLY A 521 14.52 -1.48 20.68
N ILE A 522 14.98 -0.32 20.20
CA ILE A 522 15.40 -0.07 18.81
C ILE A 522 16.93 -0.09 18.62
N GLY A 523 17.65 -0.77 19.52
CA GLY A 523 19.05 -1.13 19.32
C GLY A 523 20.09 -0.08 19.70
N ILE A 524 19.71 0.97 20.41
CA ILE A 524 20.64 1.99 20.91
C ILE A 524 21.22 1.50 22.25
N PRO A 525 22.55 1.30 22.38
CA PRO A 525 23.14 0.92 23.66
C PRO A 525 23.35 2.15 24.58
N HIS A 526 23.73 1.88 25.82
CA HIS A 526 24.34 2.88 26.72
C HIS A 526 25.60 3.50 26.11
N HIS A 527 26.17 4.52 26.76
CA HIS A 527 27.46 5.11 26.36
C HIS A 527 28.68 4.28 26.76
N GLY A 528 28.48 3.17 27.46
CA GLY A 528 29.51 2.22 27.84
C GLY A 528 28.92 1.15 28.76
N SER A 529 29.77 0.23 29.19
CA SER A 529 29.40 -0.79 30.17
C SER A 529 29.07 -0.15 31.52
N SER A 530 28.19 -0.77 32.31
CA SER A 530 28.01 -0.36 33.70
C SER A 530 29.32 -0.50 34.46
N GLY A 531 29.93 0.64 34.78
CA GLY A 531 31.17 0.68 35.54
C GLY A 531 30.85 0.34 36.98
N LYS A 532 31.31 -0.82 37.47
CA LYS A 532 31.51 -1.00 38.91
C LYS A 532 32.73 -0.17 39.28
N GLY A 533 32.59 0.76 40.21
CA GLY A 533 33.69 1.58 40.66
C GLY A 533 34.82 0.72 41.23
N VAL A 534 36.05 1.24 41.21
CA VAL A 534 37.16 0.64 41.95
C VAL A 534 37.54 1.61 43.05
N ILE A 535 37.42 1.15 44.30
CA ILE A 535 37.85 1.92 45.47
C ILE A 535 39.33 1.62 45.69
N TYR A 536 40.17 2.63 45.54
CA TYR A 536 41.59 2.58 45.85
C TYR A 536 41.77 3.11 47.27
N THR A 537 42.41 2.32 48.13
CA THR A 537 42.77 2.76 49.49
C THR A 537 44.26 3.02 49.60
N LYS A 538 44.65 3.93 50.50
CA LYS A 538 46.07 4.22 50.77
C LYS A 538 46.79 3.03 51.41
N ALA A 539 46.07 2.19 52.16
CA ALA A 539 46.63 0.98 52.77
C ALA A 539 47.05 -0.05 51.71
N GLU A 540 46.22 -0.25 50.69
CA GLU A 540 46.49 -1.20 49.60
C GLU A 540 47.42 -0.60 48.54
N ASN A 541 47.46 0.74 48.41
CA ASN A 541 48.20 1.46 47.39
C ASN A 541 49.03 2.61 47.99
N PRO A 542 50.08 2.32 48.79
CA PRO A 542 50.82 3.34 49.53
C PRO A 542 51.56 4.35 48.64
N SER A 543 51.91 3.96 47.41
CA SER A 543 52.58 4.80 46.42
C SER A 543 51.64 5.74 45.67
N LEU A 544 50.32 5.51 45.70
CA LEU A 544 49.36 6.38 45.01
C LEU A 544 49.03 7.61 45.85
N ASP A 545 48.96 8.77 45.20
CA ASP A 545 48.37 9.96 45.80
C ASP A 545 46.85 9.94 45.61
N ILE A 546 46.08 9.85 46.69
CA ILE A 546 44.62 9.69 46.64
C ILE A 546 43.98 10.97 47.13
N ARG A 547 43.22 11.62 46.26
CA ARG A 547 42.58 12.92 46.51
C ARG A 547 41.08 12.83 46.35
N PHE A 548 40.36 13.62 47.16
CA PHE A 548 38.91 13.75 47.09
C PHE A 548 38.59 15.22 46.85
N ILE A 549 37.83 15.51 45.80
CA ILE A 549 37.41 16.85 45.40
C ILE A 549 35.88 16.89 45.49
N LEU A 550 35.36 17.85 46.25
CA LEU A 550 33.93 18.08 46.40
C LEU A 550 33.35 18.74 45.15
N GLU A 551 32.02 18.79 45.06
CA GLU A 551 31.30 19.38 43.91
C GLU A 551 31.73 20.82 43.61
N ASN A 552 32.05 21.59 44.66
CA ASN A 552 32.50 22.98 44.54
C ASN A 552 33.96 23.13 44.05
N GLY A 553 34.65 22.02 43.76
CA GLY A 553 36.04 22.01 43.30
C GLY A 553 37.09 22.02 44.42
N GLU A 554 36.67 22.15 45.68
CA GLU A 554 37.58 22.18 46.82
C GLU A 554 37.96 20.77 47.29
N PRO A 555 39.15 20.57 47.87
CA PRO A 555 39.51 19.32 48.52
C PRO A 555 38.54 18.96 49.65
N SER A 556 38.14 17.69 49.74
CA SER A 556 37.30 17.22 50.84
C SER A 556 38.07 17.30 52.16
N PRO A 557 37.50 17.90 53.22
CA PRO A 557 38.16 18.02 54.53
C PRO A 557 38.29 16.67 55.27
N LYS A 558 37.57 15.65 54.81
CA LYS A 558 37.60 14.27 55.34
C LYS A 558 37.53 13.26 54.21
N ILE A 559 37.99 12.03 54.46
CA ILE A 559 37.82 10.92 53.52
C ILE A 559 36.32 10.55 53.49
N PRO A 560 35.64 10.68 52.34
CA PRO A 560 34.24 10.27 52.18
C PRO A 560 34.10 8.75 52.27
N GLU A 561 32.94 8.29 52.73
CA GLU A 561 32.54 6.89 52.58
C GLU A 561 32.09 6.66 51.13
N LEU A 562 32.77 5.75 50.43
CA LEU A 562 32.46 5.43 49.04
C LEU A 562 31.66 4.13 48.96
N ASP A 563 30.55 4.16 48.23
CA ASP A 563 29.86 2.96 47.78
C ASP A 563 30.35 2.61 46.37
N GLN A 564 30.85 1.39 46.20
CA GLN A 564 31.35 0.89 44.93
C GLN A 564 30.29 0.92 43.81
N ASN A 565 29.01 0.80 44.16
CA ASN A 565 27.90 0.84 43.21
C ASN A 565 27.52 2.27 42.78
N LEU A 566 27.91 3.27 43.57
CA LEU A 566 27.68 4.70 43.31
C LEU A 566 28.97 5.42 42.86
N LEU A 567 30.01 4.66 42.55
CA LEU A 567 31.28 5.15 42.03
C LEU A 567 31.46 4.72 40.56
N GLY A 568 31.73 5.67 39.67
CA GLY A 568 32.02 5.41 38.26
C GLY A 568 33.45 5.79 37.86
N GLY A 569 34.02 5.06 36.90
CA GLY A 569 35.29 5.42 36.25
C GLY A 569 35.07 5.92 34.82
N PRO A 570 36.14 6.24 34.08
CA PRO A 570 36.05 6.66 32.69
C PRO A 570 35.42 5.58 31.80
N HIS A 571 34.78 6.01 30.70
CA HIS A 571 34.23 5.14 29.65
C HIS A 571 33.17 4.13 30.14
N ASN A 572 32.30 4.56 31.06
CA ASN A 572 31.14 3.81 31.54
C ASN A 572 29.81 4.33 30.95
N ASP A 573 28.68 3.78 31.42
CA ASP A 573 27.32 4.20 31.09
C ASP A 573 26.94 5.65 31.46
N ALA A 574 27.79 6.39 32.19
CA ALA A 574 27.67 7.83 32.46
C ALA A 574 28.65 8.70 31.64
N SER A 575 29.38 8.11 30.70
CA SER A 575 30.36 8.81 29.86
C SER A 575 29.71 9.47 28.64
N GLY A 576 30.47 10.26 27.89
CA GLY A 576 30.01 10.91 26.66
C GLY A 576 29.04 12.07 26.89
N ASP A 577 28.11 12.25 25.95
CA ASP A 577 27.18 13.39 25.98
C ASP A 577 26.06 13.21 27.00
N LEU A 578 26.11 14.01 28.07
CA LEU A 578 25.14 13.97 29.17
C LEU A 578 23.80 14.63 28.85
N ASN A 579 23.61 15.18 27.65
CA ASN A 579 22.27 15.53 27.16
C ASN A 579 21.56 14.33 26.52
N CYS A 580 22.30 13.26 26.22
CA CYS A 580 21.74 12.05 25.62
C CYS A 580 20.90 11.28 26.63
N ILE A 581 19.73 10.80 26.22
CA ILE A 581 18.89 9.92 27.05
C ILE A 581 19.59 8.59 27.40
N MET A 582 20.65 8.20 26.67
CA MET A 582 21.41 6.95 26.89
C MET A 582 22.55 7.08 27.90
N ALA A 583 22.85 8.28 28.38
CA ALA A 583 23.86 8.52 29.40
C ALA A 583 23.19 8.61 30.78
N TYR A 584 23.73 7.89 31.76
CA TYR A 584 23.25 8.01 33.13
C TYR A 584 23.78 9.27 33.80
N THR A 585 22.87 10.15 34.22
CA THR A 585 23.20 11.39 34.93
C THR A 585 22.95 11.31 36.44
N GLY A 586 22.23 10.31 36.93
CA GLY A 586 21.84 10.17 38.34
C GLY A 586 22.31 8.90 39.06
N LYS A 587 23.05 8.01 38.37
CA LYS A 587 23.46 6.71 38.93
C LYS A 587 24.62 6.81 39.93
N TYR A 588 25.57 7.71 39.66
CA TYR A 588 26.83 7.80 40.40
C TYR A 588 26.87 9.06 41.27
N GLN A 589 27.43 8.94 42.47
CA GLN A 589 27.71 10.06 43.38
C GLN A 589 29.15 10.55 43.27
N TRP A 590 30.06 9.65 42.89
CA TRP A 590 31.47 9.95 42.69
C TRP A 590 31.96 9.43 41.34
N ALA A 591 32.86 10.19 40.72
CA ALA A 591 33.68 9.74 39.60
C ALA A 591 35.14 9.60 40.07
N PHE A 592 35.92 8.72 39.45
CA PHE A 592 37.38 8.70 39.66
C PHE A 592 38.14 8.76 38.34
N THR A 593 39.29 9.45 38.35
CA THR A 593 40.27 9.41 37.24
C THR A 593 41.64 8.99 37.77
N LYS A 594 42.51 8.52 36.85
CA LYS A 594 43.91 8.18 37.14
C LYS A 594 44.81 9.15 36.41
N GLU A 595 45.65 9.89 37.16
CA GLU A 595 46.51 10.94 36.61
C GLU A 595 47.91 10.84 37.24
N ASN A 596 48.93 10.46 36.47
CA ASN A 596 50.35 10.50 36.87
C ASN A 596 50.65 9.96 38.29
N GLY A 597 50.16 8.75 38.62
CA GLY A 597 50.36 8.14 39.95
C GLY A 597 49.39 8.64 41.03
N SER A 598 48.40 9.44 40.66
CA SER A 598 47.31 9.89 41.53
C SER A 598 45.98 9.26 41.14
N ILE A 599 45.13 9.01 42.14
CA ILE A 599 43.71 8.71 41.98
C ILE A 599 42.92 9.90 42.50
N ILE A 600 42.09 10.49 41.65
CA ILE A 600 41.30 11.66 42.03
C ILE A 600 39.83 11.27 42.00
N TYR A 601 39.19 11.27 43.17
CA TYR A 601 37.75 11.11 43.33
C TYR A 601 37.08 12.48 43.28
N ARG A 602 36.12 12.68 42.38
CA ARG A 602 35.36 13.92 42.24
C ARG A 602 33.89 13.65 42.54
N GLN A 603 33.32 14.42 43.46
CA GLN A 603 31.88 14.37 43.75
C GLN A 603 31.11 14.93 42.56
N LEU A 604 30.01 14.27 42.20
CA LEU A 604 29.17 14.69 41.09
C LEU A 604 28.11 15.69 41.55
N PRO A 605 27.87 16.77 40.78
CA PRO A 605 26.67 17.58 40.97
C PRO A 605 25.42 16.80 40.60
N PHE A 606 24.27 17.18 41.15
CA PHE A 606 23.00 16.74 40.58
C PHE A 606 22.83 17.33 39.19
N MET A 607 22.53 16.48 38.21
CA MET A 607 22.43 16.87 36.81
C MET A 607 21.01 16.65 36.26
N PRO A 608 20.51 17.52 35.37
CA PRO A 608 19.30 17.25 34.61
C PRO A 608 19.40 15.92 33.85
N VAL A 609 18.28 15.22 33.70
CA VAL A 609 18.16 14.03 32.84
C VAL A 609 18.39 14.39 31.36
N GLY A 610 18.87 13.42 30.59
CA GLY A 610 19.03 13.56 29.14
C GLY A 610 17.70 13.81 28.43
N LYS A 611 17.74 14.54 27.30
CA LYS A 611 16.55 14.86 26.48
C LYS A 611 16.74 14.65 24.98
N THR A 612 17.94 14.30 24.53
CA THR A 612 18.29 14.15 23.10
C THR A 612 18.97 12.81 22.84
N LEU A 613 19.38 12.56 21.59
CA LEU A 613 20.38 11.55 21.26
C LEU A 613 21.67 12.22 20.79
N CYS A 614 22.81 11.65 21.19
CA CYS A 614 24.11 12.15 20.78
C CYS A 614 24.45 11.74 19.33
N THR A 615 25.23 12.59 18.65
CA THR A 615 25.75 12.37 17.29
C THR A 615 27.25 12.12 17.26
N SER A 616 27.88 12.07 18.44
CA SER A 616 29.30 11.73 18.61
C SER A 616 29.52 11.01 19.95
N ALA A 617 30.73 10.49 20.16
CA ALA A 617 31.15 9.89 21.43
C ALA A 617 31.65 10.94 22.46
N ALA A 618 31.81 12.20 22.06
CA ALA A 618 32.47 13.21 22.87
C ALA A 618 31.73 13.50 24.18
N GLY A 619 32.50 13.66 25.26
CA GLY A 619 32.02 14.11 26.56
C GLY A 619 31.41 15.51 26.50
N THR A 620 30.29 15.72 27.21
CA THR A 620 29.72 17.06 27.41
C THR A 620 29.54 17.38 28.89
N ARG A 621 29.31 18.66 29.23
CA ARG A 621 29.16 19.14 30.62
C ARG A 621 30.39 18.74 31.45
N VAL A 622 30.21 18.04 32.58
CA VAL A 622 31.30 17.58 33.45
C VAL A 622 32.27 16.65 32.71
N ASN A 623 31.82 15.95 31.66
CA ASN A 623 32.66 15.07 30.86
C ASN A 623 33.51 15.83 29.81
N ALA A 624 33.22 17.10 29.51
CA ALA A 624 33.88 17.85 28.42
C ALA A 624 35.40 18.02 28.64
N ASN A 625 35.83 18.17 29.90
CA ASN A 625 37.23 18.36 30.25
C ASN A 625 37.95 17.06 30.62
N LYS A 626 37.31 15.90 30.44
CA LYS A 626 37.87 14.57 30.77
C LYS A 626 38.30 14.39 32.22
N GLN A 627 37.65 15.10 33.15
CA GLN A 627 37.92 15.04 34.58
C GLN A 627 36.98 14.07 35.34
N TYR A 628 35.94 13.59 34.69
CA TYR A 628 34.92 12.71 35.28
C TYR A 628 34.89 11.39 34.53
N PHE A 629 33.86 11.14 33.73
CA PHE A 629 33.69 9.87 33.00
C PHE A 629 34.26 9.91 31.58
N GLU A 630 34.64 11.10 31.10
CA GLU A 630 35.27 11.31 29.79
C GLU A 630 34.33 11.01 28.60
N ASP A 631 34.92 10.74 27.43
CA ASP A 631 34.21 10.34 26.21
C ASP A 631 33.56 8.96 26.40
N ALA A 632 32.51 8.67 25.62
CA ALA A 632 31.87 7.36 25.62
C ALA A 632 32.89 6.23 25.33
N GLU A 633 32.61 5.02 25.80
CA GLU A 633 33.44 3.84 25.54
C GLU A 633 33.62 3.61 24.03
N ASP A 634 34.77 3.08 23.62
CA ASP A 634 35.05 2.78 22.22
C ASP A 634 33.94 1.90 21.61
N GLY A 635 33.36 2.36 20.51
CA GLY A 635 32.22 1.70 19.88
C GLY A 635 30.85 2.05 20.47
N TYR A 636 30.78 2.95 21.46
CA TYR A 636 29.55 3.50 22.02
C TYR A 636 29.40 5.01 21.72
N GLY A 637 28.31 5.62 22.22
CA GLY A 637 27.89 6.97 21.82
C GLY A 637 27.40 7.01 20.36
N ASN A 638 27.33 8.22 19.78
CA ASN A 638 26.74 8.47 18.47
C ASN A 638 25.39 7.73 18.27
N CYS A 639 24.53 7.82 19.28
CA CYS A 639 23.32 7.02 19.42
C CYS A 639 22.36 7.16 18.23
N VAL A 640 22.31 8.31 17.56
CA VAL A 640 21.47 8.50 16.36
C VAL A 640 21.82 7.49 15.26
N SER A 641 23.11 7.21 15.05
CA SER A 641 23.57 6.22 14.07
C SER A 641 23.15 4.77 14.40
N ARG A 642 22.67 4.53 15.61
CA ARG A 642 22.40 3.18 16.14
C ARG A 642 20.95 2.74 16.04
N ILE A 643 20.01 3.65 15.75
CA ILE A 643 18.58 3.35 15.56
C ILE A 643 18.39 2.16 14.58
N LYS A 644 17.57 1.18 14.98
CA LYS A 644 17.11 0.00 14.21
C LYS A 644 15.62 -0.22 14.44
N VAL A 645 14.81 0.14 13.45
CA VAL A 645 13.36 -0.06 13.48
C VAL A 645 12.94 -1.22 12.56
N LYS A 646 13.44 -1.21 11.33
CA LYS A 646 13.23 -2.28 10.35
C LYS A 646 13.78 -3.64 10.79
N CYS A 647 12.93 -4.67 10.68
CA CYS A 647 13.16 -6.02 11.21
C CYS A 647 13.66 -7.11 10.25
N TYR A 648 13.56 -6.90 8.93
CA TYR A 648 13.85 -7.92 7.91
C TYR A 648 14.93 -7.49 6.94
#